data_AF-A0AAV1ZLX7-F1
#
_entry.id   AF-A0AAV1ZLX7-F1
#
_cell.length_a   1.000
_cell.length_b   1.000
_cell.length_c   1.000
_cell.angle_alpha   90.00
_cell.angle_beta   90.00
_cell.angle_gamma   90.00
#
_symmetry.space_group_name_H-M   'P 1'
#
loop_
_entity.id
_entity.type
_entity.pdbx_description
1 polymer ?
#
loop_
_entity_poly.entity_id
_entity_poly.type
_entity_poly.pdbx_seq_one_letter_code
_entity_poly.pdbx_strand_id
1 'polypeptide(L)'
;MDNIIVIILIFIHGMFAEEIYLPDGRLFNVPKPEDFPYIFNEYPASLQRLYVLSLEHSKAVLSCPKGYAMLEMSQDLITNDSYSVPNRVTKHHTASLMDSKGPDRTLNPPCPIVYDCLGYQACLFEFNMDFCPYLTSLLGQSVLLNIVCFRDEIEVVPLKFKKKKDFVLHIYKKNPPFQEKNNLGHLELPEDEIFGRQCTSLQIAKESEGFFGSCSQNPQSYEVTSQQLWPLLGKTLSASCRNHLLQVYCAFQYDNEGLCLPPMYHNKNNKSAGIFSLSALPAAKYQPHCNVRSENLAKQIEFLKPVRLAFMIMVHDGYQQTTDLLNAIYREEFLYVIHINKQNPDLRRELNHLISQSNFPSHNIYILPEERSFVTPFSSYENVRAQLEGFSELLCLGSWDFVISLSENDIPLRNIDDLAAALSPYRGFSFLSLPPNSAKYEEESALNDIVFSACDGFVYKVAHKKPTSKIRIFRTSGRGAFSRDFTAYLVNETKRSEVLNDHQFYLQTDILPDESYISTVLMNSPHRDSVYFASIFGTMDIEVGNYLSEFYICKNHSQLECSGIEELISKSHSSFFVRFRSQPPPDIRAFTLSLAKDNYYGLFEKYFPPILQRLIVEDAVKRFLAKEKLPSNNLHVESIVKFHITPSLVPRDPCCSSHSLTSYSEITDFTYWIVANLFNSTSGKYIEARLMVQPSLQNRFCFSDGDLRMAFISPWIGHLEPSDRQFSRFTPEIIMPLPFGPAFTDDILINLFFSTEVVNSKCKTDHKGNPILSPMNTKNFTDFIIVNLRLISPNYEEKCATNILLNWKNEETKTTSTQQKKRAIVKSFVMRCNNMEPGKWTLQIREMEPVKSDVYHFPLYLFDIQTSGDLASQLNELVHLWDLKRFLLLNNENSFKFFESETQDENLDIPKKKIKLSDFHNSENAKHQRSGNSDFHQWFICTGGFASTFSLCLLIVLVYYRKSRFHQNLIWVLLLSMILIVLLQIALYLTLCGQ
;
A
#
# COMPACT_ATOMS: atom_id res chain seq x y z
N MET A 1 33.13 20.67 46.26
CA MET A 1 34.35 21.19 45.64
C MET A 1 35.27 20.01 45.33
N ASP A 2 35.79 19.69 44.14
CA ASP A 2 35.55 20.07 42.72
C ASP A 2 36.42 19.13 41.83
N ASN A 3 36.17 18.80 40.54
CA ASN A 3 35.02 19.01 39.66
C ASN A 3 35.04 18.06 38.42
N ILE A 4 33.97 18.09 37.59
CA ILE A 4 33.93 18.01 36.10
C ILE A 4 34.85 16.95 35.42
N ILE A 5 34.32 15.80 34.97
CA ILE A 5 33.80 15.53 33.61
C ILE A 5 34.80 15.78 32.46
N VAL A 6 35.25 14.69 31.82
CA VAL A 6 35.30 14.57 30.35
C VAL A 6 34.89 13.14 29.97
N ILE A 7 33.66 12.96 29.47
CA ILE A 7 33.26 11.74 28.74
C ILE A 7 33.49 12.03 27.26
N ILE A 8 34.52 11.43 26.67
CA ILE A 8 34.70 11.40 25.21
C ILE A 8 34.02 10.13 24.69
N LEU A 9 32.75 10.26 24.33
CA LEU A 9 32.04 9.31 23.49
C LEU A 9 32.48 9.52 22.04
N ILE A 10 33.53 8.82 21.61
CA ILE A 10 33.80 8.61 20.18
C ILE A 10 33.16 7.27 19.82
N PHE A 11 31.92 7.32 19.34
CA PHE A 11 31.35 6.21 18.57
C PHE A 11 32.05 6.17 17.19
N ILE A 12 33.13 5.40 17.08
CA ILE A 12 33.59 4.94 15.77
C ILE A 12 32.61 3.85 15.33
N HIS A 13 31.67 4.18 14.45
CA HIS A 13 30.89 3.18 13.74
C HIS A 13 31.77 2.54 12.66
N GLY A 14 32.12 1.27 12.88
CA GLY A 14 32.86 0.45 11.92
C GLY A 14 33.52 -0.75 12.60
N MET A 15 33.39 -1.92 11.98
CA MET A 15 34.20 -3.13 12.24
C MET A 15 33.97 -3.95 13.52
N PHE A 16 32.74 -4.06 14.05
CA PHE A 16 32.42 -5.24 14.87
C PHE A 16 32.30 -6.48 13.97
N ALA A 17 32.93 -7.60 14.37
CA ALA A 17 32.62 -8.90 13.79
C ALA A 17 31.25 -9.34 14.31
N GLU A 18 30.44 -9.99 13.48
CA GLU A 18 29.20 -10.60 13.96
C GLU A 18 29.58 -11.84 14.79
N GLU A 19 29.40 -11.75 16.10
CA GLU A 19 29.50 -12.88 17.01
C GLU A 19 28.18 -13.67 16.93
N ILE A 20 28.18 -14.80 16.23
CA ILE A 20 27.02 -15.70 16.14
C ILE A 20 27.03 -16.62 17.36
N TYR A 21 25.96 -16.59 18.15
CA TYR A 21 25.68 -17.64 19.12
C TYR A 21 25.14 -18.87 18.40
N LEU A 22 25.91 -19.95 18.42
CA LEU A 22 25.50 -21.22 17.85
C LEU A 22 24.37 -21.86 18.69
N PRO A 23 23.52 -22.73 18.10
CA PRO A 23 22.44 -23.44 18.80
C PRO A 23 22.86 -24.22 20.07
N ASP A 24 24.13 -24.59 20.19
CA ASP A 24 24.72 -25.29 21.34
C ASP A 24 25.35 -24.33 22.39
N GLY A 25 25.13 -23.02 22.25
CA GLY A 25 25.65 -21.99 23.16
C GLY A 25 27.10 -21.57 22.92
N ARG A 26 27.81 -22.15 21.93
CA ARG A 26 29.15 -21.69 21.56
C ARG A 26 29.09 -20.35 20.83
N LEU A 27 30.00 -19.44 21.19
CA LEU A 27 30.23 -18.23 20.42
C LEU A 27 31.08 -18.56 19.19
N PHE A 28 30.62 -18.17 18.00
CA PHE A 28 31.37 -18.27 16.76
C PHE A 28 31.58 -16.87 16.19
N ASN A 29 32.84 -16.43 16.18
CA ASN A 29 33.21 -15.18 15.52
C ASN A 29 33.18 -15.43 14.01
N VAL A 30 32.21 -14.82 13.31
CA VAL A 30 32.15 -14.91 11.85
C VAL A 30 33.41 -14.27 11.27
N PRO A 31 34.23 -15.03 10.49
CA PRO A 31 35.35 -14.44 9.80
C PRO A 31 34.84 -13.33 8.89
N LYS A 32 35.43 -12.14 8.99
CA LYS A 32 35.12 -11.03 8.09
C LYS A 32 35.48 -11.46 6.67
N PRO A 33 34.84 -10.90 5.63
CA PRO A 33 35.25 -11.15 4.24
C PRO A 33 36.76 -10.95 4.06
N GLU A 34 37.31 -9.90 4.71
CA GLU A 34 38.73 -9.55 4.86
C GLU A 34 39.64 -10.71 5.29
N ASP A 35 39.17 -11.60 6.17
CA ASP A 35 39.92 -12.76 6.70
C ASP A 35 40.08 -13.88 5.65
N PHE A 36 39.31 -13.82 4.56
CA PHE A 36 39.34 -14.79 3.45
C PHE A 36 39.69 -14.11 2.11
N PRO A 37 40.90 -13.52 1.96
CA PRO A 37 41.28 -12.79 0.76
C PRO A 37 41.32 -13.69 -0.48
N TYR A 38 40.98 -13.12 -1.64
CA TYR A 38 41.03 -13.80 -2.93
C TYR A 38 42.48 -13.94 -3.43
N ILE A 39 43.29 -12.89 -3.29
CA ILE A 39 44.73 -12.96 -3.51
C ILE A 39 45.39 -13.31 -2.18
N PHE A 40 46.21 -14.37 -2.19
CA PHE A 40 46.92 -14.86 -1.01
C PHE A 40 48.43 -14.76 -1.28
N ASN A 41 49.15 -14.05 -0.41
CA ASN A 41 50.58 -13.71 -0.61
C ASN A 41 51.52 -14.89 -0.32
N GLU A 42 51.10 -15.78 0.58
CA GLU A 42 51.78 -17.05 0.85
C GLU A 42 51.04 -18.15 0.09
N TYR A 43 51.77 -19.12 -0.48
CA TYR A 43 51.16 -20.16 -1.31
C TYR A 43 51.33 -21.55 -0.66
N PRO A 44 50.49 -21.94 0.31
CA PRO A 44 50.49 -23.31 0.85
C PRO A 44 49.97 -24.31 -0.19
N ALA A 45 50.19 -25.62 0.01
CA ALA A 45 49.65 -26.65 -0.89
C ALA A 45 48.12 -26.80 -0.76
N SER A 46 47.61 -26.61 0.46
CA SER A 46 46.19 -26.54 0.78
C SER A 46 45.91 -25.51 1.89
N LEU A 47 44.66 -25.05 1.97
CA LEU A 47 44.15 -24.09 2.95
C LEU A 47 42.78 -24.58 3.44
N GLN A 48 42.49 -24.44 4.73
CA GLN A 48 41.16 -24.70 5.29
C GLN A 48 40.41 -23.39 5.52
N ARG A 49 39.12 -23.36 5.19
CA ARG A 49 38.21 -22.22 5.42
C ARG A 49 36.93 -22.71 6.10
N LEU A 50 36.53 -22.03 7.16
CA LEU A 50 35.40 -22.41 8.01
C LEU A 50 34.27 -21.40 7.86
N TYR A 51 33.06 -21.88 7.58
CA TYR A 51 31.85 -21.09 7.36
C TYR A 51 30.72 -21.58 8.28
N VAL A 52 29.81 -20.69 8.67
CA VAL A 52 28.57 -21.04 9.35
C VAL A 52 27.41 -20.67 8.44
N LEU A 53 26.53 -21.63 8.16
CA LEU A 53 25.30 -21.44 7.41
C LEU A 53 24.12 -21.51 8.39
N SER A 54 23.31 -20.45 8.46
CA SER A 54 22.10 -20.39 9.28
C SER A 54 20.94 -19.76 8.51
N LEU A 55 19.70 -20.02 8.94
CA LEU A 55 18.52 -19.42 8.32
C LEU A 55 18.43 -17.90 8.52
N GLU A 56 19.10 -17.37 9.54
CA GLU A 56 19.24 -15.93 9.79
C GLU A 56 20.18 -15.27 8.77
N HIS A 57 21.23 -16.00 8.35
CA HIS A 57 22.22 -15.56 7.37
C HIS A 57 22.15 -16.41 6.10
N SER A 58 21.00 -16.38 5.41
CA SER A 58 20.69 -17.27 4.28
C SER A 58 21.57 -17.12 3.03
N LYS A 59 22.58 -16.24 3.00
CA LYS A 59 23.44 -16.02 1.82
C LYS A 59 24.73 -16.82 1.94
N ALA A 60 24.79 -18.00 1.32
CA ALA A 60 26.00 -18.79 1.25
C ALA A 60 26.96 -18.20 0.19
N VAL A 61 28.16 -17.81 0.64
CA VAL A 61 29.20 -17.16 -0.18
C VAL A 61 30.54 -17.85 0.10
N LEU A 62 30.82 -18.90 -0.68
CA LEU A 62 31.97 -19.79 -0.48
C LEU A 62 33.05 -19.46 -1.50
N SER A 63 34.31 -19.34 -1.08
CA SER A 63 35.43 -19.10 -2.00
C SER A 63 36.74 -19.74 -1.53
N CYS A 64 37.60 -20.04 -2.50
CA CYS A 64 39.03 -20.30 -2.34
C CYS A 64 39.85 -19.14 -2.96
N PRO A 65 41.15 -19.00 -2.63
CA PRO A 65 42.03 -18.03 -3.28
C PRO A 65 42.22 -18.31 -4.78
N LYS A 66 42.73 -17.31 -5.53
CA LYS A 66 43.09 -17.49 -6.96
C LYS A 66 44.08 -18.65 -7.14
N GLY A 67 43.79 -19.53 -8.10
CA GLY A 67 44.58 -20.74 -8.35
C GLY A 67 44.38 -21.87 -7.32
N TYR A 68 43.28 -21.82 -6.55
CA TYR A 68 42.81 -22.92 -5.70
C TYR A 68 41.36 -23.29 -6.01
N ALA A 69 41.04 -24.58 -5.88
CA ALA A 69 39.69 -25.11 -5.99
C ALA A 69 39.26 -25.88 -4.72
N MET A 70 37.95 -25.94 -4.49
CA MET A 70 37.35 -26.69 -3.39
C MET A 70 37.39 -28.20 -3.71
N LEU A 71 38.27 -28.98 -3.11
CA LEU A 71 38.35 -30.43 -3.37
C LEU A 71 37.76 -31.30 -2.26
N GLU A 72 37.67 -30.78 -1.03
CA GLU A 72 37.09 -31.49 0.11
C GLU A 72 36.24 -30.55 0.95
N MET A 73 35.12 -31.07 1.47
CA MET A 73 34.18 -30.35 2.32
C MET A 73 33.64 -31.27 3.41
N SER A 74 33.57 -30.78 4.65
CA SER A 74 32.85 -31.44 5.75
C SER A 74 31.77 -30.54 6.35
N GLN A 75 30.62 -31.13 6.65
CA GLN A 75 29.44 -30.47 7.22
C GLN A 75 29.14 -31.03 8.61
N ASP A 76 28.95 -30.14 9.58
CA ASP A 76 28.54 -30.43 10.94
C ASP A 76 27.21 -29.71 11.28
N LEU A 77 26.16 -30.48 11.55
CA LEU A 77 24.84 -29.97 11.96
C LEU A 77 24.80 -29.70 13.47
N ILE A 78 24.63 -28.43 13.81
CA ILE A 78 24.54 -27.92 15.18
C ILE A 78 23.06 -27.63 15.49
N THR A 79 22.60 -28.09 16.66
CA THR A 79 21.20 -28.07 17.13
C THR A 79 21.15 -27.85 18.63
N ASN A 80 20.16 -27.12 19.16
CA ASN A 80 19.88 -27.15 20.61
C ASN A 80 19.54 -28.59 21.07
N ASP A 81 19.84 -28.93 22.33
CA ASP A 81 19.55 -30.24 22.94
C ASP A 81 18.05 -30.64 22.92
N SER A 82 17.15 -29.69 22.69
CA SER A 82 15.71 -29.90 22.59
C SER A 82 15.22 -30.46 21.25
N TYR A 83 16.06 -30.53 20.22
CA TYR A 83 15.66 -30.94 18.86
C TYR A 83 16.15 -32.34 18.47
N SER A 84 15.23 -33.19 18.00
CA SER A 84 15.55 -34.50 17.43
C SER A 84 15.87 -34.39 15.93
N VAL A 85 17.11 -34.70 15.56
CA VAL A 85 17.52 -34.84 14.16
C VAL A 85 16.82 -36.06 13.53
N PRO A 86 16.27 -35.98 12.31
CA PRO A 86 15.64 -37.13 11.66
C PRO A 86 16.63 -38.30 11.49
N ASN A 87 16.21 -39.53 11.82
CA ASN A 87 17.02 -40.76 11.80
C ASN A 87 17.74 -41.12 10.47
N ARG A 88 17.58 -40.32 9.41
CA ARG A 88 18.21 -40.49 8.10
C ARG A 88 19.28 -39.42 7.78
N VAL A 89 19.43 -38.40 8.62
CA VAL A 89 20.38 -37.29 8.43
C VAL A 89 21.59 -37.52 9.33
N THR A 90 22.79 -37.41 8.78
CA THR A 90 24.03 -37.50 9.56
C THR A 90 24.40 -36.15 10.16
N LYS A 91 24.76 -36.13 11.45
CA LYS A 91 25.24 -34.89 12.10
C LYS A 91 26.58 -34.42 11.53
N HIS A 92 27.48 -35.34 11.18
CA HIS A 92 28.74 -35.07 10.49
C HIS A 92 28.77 -35.81 9.16
N HIS A 93 29.17 -35.14 8.08
CA HIS A 93 29.38 -35.76 6.77
C HIS A 93 30.54 -35.08 6.04
N THR A 94 31.39 -35.86 5.36
CA THR A 94 32.52 -35.36 4.56
C THR A 94 32.42 -35.88 3.13
N ALA A 95 32.77 -35.04 2.15
CA ALA A 95 32.91 -35.43 0.75
C ALA A 95 34.22 -34.87 0.19
N SER A 96 34.96 -35.70 -0.54
CA SER A 96 36.22 -35.32 -1.19
C SER A 96 36.26 -35.82 -2.63
N LEU A 97 36.73 -34.97 -3.54
CA LEU A 97 37.01 -35.34 -4.94
C LEU A 97 38.26 -36.23 -5.07
N MET A 98 39.03 -36.40 -4.00
CA MET A 98 40.18 -37.32 -3.97
C MET A 98 39.79 -38.77 -3.63
N ASP A 99 38.59 -39.02 -3.08
CA ASP A 99 38.18 -40.40 -2.77
C ASP A 99 37.64 -41.11 -4.02
N SER A 100 38.40 -42.09 -4.49
CA SER A 100 38.05 -43.01 -5.59
C SER A 100 36.70 -43.73 -5.44
N LYS A 101 36.13 -43.83 -4.24
CA LYS A 101 34.82 -44.45 -4.00
C LYS A 101 33.63 -43.50 -4.21
N GLY A 102 33.88 -42.19 -4.26
CA GLY A 102 32.85 -41.15 -4.25
C GLY A 102 32.16 -41.01 -2.87
N PRO A 103 31.27 -40.01 -2.71
CA PRO A 103 30.57 -39.79 -1.44
C PRO A 103 29.69 -41.00 -1.08
N ASP A 104 29.65 -41.36 0.20
CA ASP A 104 28.89 -42.51 0.70
C ASP A 104 27.38 -42.27 0.54
N ARG A 105 26.80 -42.89 -0.49
CA ARG A 105 25.39 -42.75 -0.86
C ARG A 105 24.40 -43.34 0.15
N THR A 106 24.87 -43.93 1.26
CA THR A 106 24.01 -44.49 2.30
C THR A 106 23.58 -43.46 3.36
N LEU A 107 24.20 -42.28 3.40
CA LEU A 107 23.99 -41.25 4.42
C LEU A 107 23.49 -39.95 3.77
N ASN A 108 22.45 -39.31 4.34
CA ASN A 108 22.01 -38.00 3.85
C ASN A 108 22.76 -36.90 4.62
N PRO A 109 23.48 -35.99 3.94
CA PRO A 109 24.16 -34.87 4.59
C PRO A 109 23.16 -33.76 5.00
N PRO A 110 23.51 -32.89 5.97
CA PRO A 110 22.63 -31.81 6.44
C PRO A 110 22.13 -30.88 5.33
N CYS A 111 23.02 -30.43 4.43
CA CYS A 111 22.64 -29.72 3.21
C CYS A 111 23.37 -30.31 1.98
N PRO A 112 22.68 -31.11 1.14
CA PRO A 112 23.31 -31.77 -0.01
C PRO A 112 23.89 -30.81 -1.04
N ILE A 113 23.23 -29.66 -1.30
CA ILE A 113 23.58 -28.75 -2.40
C ILE A 113 24.99 -28.16 -2.28
N VAL A 114 25.54 -28.09 -1.06
CA VAL A 114 26.89 -27.57 -0.81
C VAL A 114 27.93 -28.38 -1.57
N TYR A 115 27.72 -29.68 -1.79
CA TYR A 115 28.65 -30.52 -2.52
C TYR A 115 28.63 -30.31 -4.04
N ASP A 116 27.64 -29.62 -4.60
CA ASP A 116 27.69 -29.19 -6.01
C ASP A 116 28.80 -28.15 -6.23
N CYS A 117 29.22 -27.43 -5.18
CA CYS A 117 30.35 -26.50 -5.20
C CYS A 117 31.72 -27.18 -5.31
N LEU A 118 31.82 -28.51 -5.16
CA LEU A 118 33.09 -29.23 -5.27
C LEU A 118 33.67 -29.16 -6.69
N GLY A 119 34.95 -28.78 -6.78
CA GLY A 119 35.70 -28.62 -8.01
C GLY A 119 35.67 -27.21 -8.61
N TYR A 120 34.96 -26.25 -8.00
CA TYR A 120 34.98 -24.84 -8.38
C TYR A 120 35.90 -24.02 -7.46
N GLN A 121 36.31 -22.84 -7.91
CA GLN A 121 37.04 -21.87 -7.08
C GLN A 121 36.12 -21.14 -6.10
N ALA A 122 34.88 -20.83 -6.52
CA ALA A 122 33.91 -20.15 -5.68
C ALA A 122 32.47 -20.61 -6.00
N CYS A 123 31.59 -20.48 -5.00
CA CYS A 123 30.22 -20.98 -5.07
C CYS A 123 29.26 -20.05 -4.31
N LEU A 124 28.08 -19.82 -4.90
CA LEU A 124 27.05 -18.92 -4.41
C LEU A 124 25.69 -19.63 -4.44
N PHE A 125 24.96 -19.64 -3.33
CA PHE A 125 23.58 -20.15 -3.27
C PHE A 125 22.81 -19.54 -2.09
N GLU A 126 21.52 -19.81 -2.00
CA GLU A 126 20.69 -19.43 -0.85
C GLU A 126 20.51 -20.62 0.10
N PHE A 127 20.87 -20.43 1.37
CA PHE A 127 20.70 -21.42 2.42
C PHE A 127 19.29 -21.30 3.02
N ASN A 128 18.37 -22.09 2.49
CA ASN A 128 17.01 -22.24 2.99
C ASN A 128 16.51 -23.68 2.74
N MET A 129 15.26 -23.99 3.10
CA MET A 129 14.69 -25.35 2.98
C MET A 129 14.53 -25.86 1.53
N ASP A 130 14.42 -24.97 0.52
CA ASP A 130 14.35 -25.39 -0.89
C ASP A 130 15.68 -25.98 -1.38
N PHE A 131 16.80 -25.45 -0.86
CA PHE A 131 18.16 -25.87 -1.20
C PHE A 131 18.70 -26.93 -0.22
N CYS A 132 18.26 -26.91 1.03
CA CYS A 132 18.65 -27.84 2.10
C CYS A 132 17.41 -28.57 2.69
N PRO A 133 16.81 -29.53 1.97
CA PRO A 133 15.48 -30.11 2.29
C PRO A 133 15.44 -30.99 3.56
N TYR A 134 16.58 -31.21 4.22
CA TYR A 134 16.68 -32.00 5.45
C TYR A 134 16.72 -31.15 6.74
N LEU A 135 16.70 -29.82 6.61
CA LEU A 135 16.57 -28.88 7.72
C LEU A 135 15.08 -28.64 8.04
N THR A 136 14.78 -28.32 9.30
CA THR A 136 13.39 -28.02 9.74
C THR A 136 13.14 -26.53 9.83
N SER A 137 11.88 -26.10 9.65
CA SER A 137 11.46 -24.69 9.65
C SER A 137 11.53 -23.95 11.00
N LEU A 138 12.15 -24.55 12.02
CA LEU A 138 12.23 -24.01 13.38
C LEU A 138 13.61 -23.42 13.64
N LEU A 139 13.64 -22.25 14.29
CA LEU A 139 14.87 -21.58 14.74
C LEU A 139 15.66 -22.47 15.70
N GLY A 140 17.00 -22.48 15.56
CA GLY A 140 17.90 -23.33 16.37
C GLY A 140 18.63 -24.45 15.61
N GLN A 141 18.84 -24.29 14.29
CA GLN A 141 19.70 -25.16 13.48
C GLN A 141 20.74 -24.34 12.72
N SER A 142 21.98 -24.83 12.64
CA SER A 142 23.05 -24.23 11.84
C SER A 142 23.99 -25.31 11.31
N VAL A 143 24.55 -25.11 10.13
CA VAL A 143 25.54 -26.02 9.54
C VAL A 143 26.90 -25.34 9.55
N LEU A 144 27.82 -25.89 10.33
CA LEU A 144 29.24 -25.54 10.26
C LEU A 144 29.85 -26.28 9.07
N LEU A 145 30.49 -25.54 8.17
CA LEU A 145 31.04 -26.03 6.92
C LEU A 145 32.54 -25.75 6.87
N ASN A 146 33.35 -26.81 6.86
CA ASN A 146 34.79 -26.71 6.63
C ASN A 146 35.09 -27.07 5.18
N ILE A 147 35.82 -26.20 4.48
CA ILE A 147 36.21 -26.35 3.07
C ILE A 147 37.73 -26.42 2.98
N VAL A 148 38.25 -27.44 2.30
CA VAL A 148 39.67 -27.56 1.99
C VAL A 148 39.91 -27.13 0.54
N CYS A 149 40.55 -25.98 0.40
CA CYS A 149 41.04 -25.42 -0.86
C CYS A 149 42.40 -26.05 -1.18
N PHE A 150 42.57 -26.58 -2.40
CA PHE A 150 43.84 -27.12 -2.89
C PHE A 150 44.29 -26.37 -4.13
N ARG A 151 45.61 -26.23 -4.32
CA ARG A 151 46.15 -25.53 -5.48
C ARG A 151 45.90 -26.29 -6.78
N ASP A 152 45.54 -25.55 -7.83
CA ASP A 152 45.25 -26.04 -9.18
C ASP A 152 46.37 -26.86 -9.85
N GLU A 153 47.62 -26.63 -9.45
CA GLU A 153 48.81 -27.32 -9.96
C GLU A 153 48.86 -28.81 -9.54
N ILE A 154 48.03 -29.21 -8.57
CA ILE A 154 48.00 -30.58 -8.05
C ILE A 154 47.24 -31.49 -9.04
N GLU A 155 47.96 -32.29 -9.82
CA GLU A 155 47.42 -33.14 -10.89
C GLU A 155 46.37 -34.18 -10.48
N VAL A 156 46.14 -34.36 -9.17
CA VAL A 156 45.25 -35.36 -8.54
C VAL A 156 43.77 -35.14 -8.87
N VAL A 157 43.37 -33.95 -9.36
CA VAL A 157 41.98 -33.64 -9.71
C VAL A 157 41.50 -34.49 -10.92
N PRO A 158 40.40 -35.27 -10.80
CA PRO A 158 39.89 -36.08 -11.90
C PRO A 158 39.54 -35.23 -13.14
N LEU A 159 39.82 -35.75 -14.34
CA LEU A 159 39.65 -35.06 -15.64
C LEU A 159 38.30 -34.36 -15.83
N LYS A 160 37.22 -34.89 -15.25
CA LYS A 160 35.86 -34.31 -15.30
C LYS A 160 35.75 -32.96 -14.59
N PHE A 161 36.58 -32.71 -13.56
CA PHE A 161 36.55 -31.50 -12.73
C PHE A 161 37.66 -30.49 -13.09
N LYS A 162 38.69 -30.89 -13.86
CA LYS A 162 39.78 -30.00 -14.30
C LYS A 162 39.31 -28.73 -15.04
N LYS A 163 38.10 -28.73 -15.62
CA LYS A 163 37.49 -27.54 -16.26
C LYS A 163 36.69 -26.63 -15.32
N LYS A 164 36.32 -27.09 -14.12
CA LYS A 164 35.44 -26.36 -13.20
C LYS A 164 36.20 -25.40 -12.28
N LYS A 165 37.48 -25.64 -12.05
CA LYS A 165 38.35 -24.85 -11.16
C LYS A 165 38.40 -23.37 -11.57
N ASP A 166 38.42 -23.09 -12.87
CA ASP A 166 38.50 -21.73 -13.45
C ASP A 166 37.14 -21.00 -13.49
N PHE A 167 36.14 -21.50 -12.75
CA PHE A 167 34.76 -20.99 -12.76
C PHE A 167 34.22 -20.74 -11.35
N VAL A 168 33.33 -19.75 -11.27
CA VAL A 168 32.43 -19.48 -10.15
C VAL A 168 31.07 -20.12 -10.46
N LEU A 169 30.54 -20.90 -9.50
CA LEU A 169 29.21 -21.49 -9.60
C LEU A 169 28.18 -20.63 -8.84
N HIS A 170 27.07 -20.29 -9.50
CA HIS A 170 25.87 -19.78 -8.83
C HIS A 170 24.71 -20.77 -8.99
N ILE A 171 24.22 -21.28 -7.86
CA ILE A 171 23.06 -22.18 -7.80
C ILE A 171 21.85 -21.35 -7.36
N TYR A 172 20.84 -21.29 -8.21
CA TYR A 172 19.68 -20.42 -8.03
C TYR A 172 18.37 -21.17 -8.31
N LYS A 173 17.25 -20.65 -7.80
CA LYS A 173 15.92 -21.19 -8.09
C LYS A 173 15.41 -20.60 -9.41
N LYS A 174 14.99 -21.45 -10.35
CA LYS A 174 14.34 -21.02 -11.59
C LYS A 174 12.97 -20.42 -11.26
N ASN A 175 12.70 -19.21 -11.74
CA ASN A 175 11.37 -18.62 -11.63
C ASN A 175 10.36 -19.35 -12.53
N PRO A 176 9.07 -19.41 -12.17
CA PRO A 176 8.00 -19.94 -13.02
C PRO A 176 7.98 -19.22 -14.39
N PRO A 177 7.55 -19.90 -15.48
CA PRO A 177 6.45 -20.89 -15.52
C PRO A 177 6.85 -22.37 -15.50
N PHE A 178 8.14 -22.71 -15.47
CA PHE A 178 8.59 -24.11 -15.67
C PHE A 178 8.36 -25.00 -14.44
N GLN A 179 7.22 -25.70 -14.40
CA GLN A 179 6.90 -26.76 -13.44
C GLN A 179 7.70 -28.06 -13.70
N GLU A 180 9.02 -28.02 -13.58
CA GLU A 180 9.86 -29.24 -13.58
C GLU A 180 10.24 -29.66 -12.16
N LYS A 181 10.40 -30.98 -11.95
CA LYS A 181 10.75 -31.54 -10.62
C LYS A 181 12.16 -31.16 -10.11
N ASN A 182 12.98 -30.50 -10.92
CA ASN A 182 14.25 -29.87 -10.52
C ASN A 182 14.19 -28.36 -10.78
N ASN A 183 13.69 -27.61 -9.78
CA ASN A 183 13.57 -26.14 -9.82
C ASN A 183 14.90 -25.38 -9.67
N LEU A 184 16.04 -26.07 -9.59
CA LEU A 184 17.36 -25.45 -9.46
C LEU A 184 18.01 -25.25 -10.84
N GLY A 185 18.70 -24.12 -10.99
CA GLY A 185 19.58 -23.79 -12.10
C GLY A 185 21.01 -23.59 -11.62
N HIS A 186 21.96 -23.97 -12.47
CA HIS A 186 23.40 -23.82 -12.24
C HIS A 186 23.95 -22.86 -13.30
N LEU A 187 24.56 -21.77 -12.86
CA LEU A 187 25.23 -20.78 -13.71
C LEU A 187 26.74 -20.85 -13.45
N GLU A 188 27.51 -21.25 -14.46
CA GLU A 188 28.98 -21.27 -14.42
C GLU A 188 29.51 -19.98 -15.08
N LEU A 189 30.30 -19.19 -14.37
CA LEU A 189 30.90 -17.94 -14.86
C LEU A 189 32.44 -18.00 -14.75
N PRO A 190 33.22 -17.60 -15.77
CA PRO A 190 34.68 -17.64 -15.71
C PRO A 190 35.25 -16.79 -14.57
N GLU A 191 36.30 -17.25 -13.88
CA GLU A 191 36.87 -16.54 -12.73
C GLU A 191 37.29 -15.10 -13.07
N ASP A 192 37.92 -14.89 -14.23
CA ASP A 192 38.42 -13.57 -14.66
C ASP A 192 37.27 -12.59 -14.98
N GLU A 193 36.06 -13.07 -15.31
CA GLU A 193 34.90 -12.19 -15.48
C GLU A 193 34.33 -11.65 -14.16
N ILE A 194 34.64 -12.31 -13.04
CA ILE A 194 34.03 -12.10 -11.73
C ILE A 194 35.03 -11.47 -10.76
N PHE A 195 36.20 -12.08 -10.60
CA PHE A 195 37.28 -11.57 -9.76
C PHE A 195 38.22 -10.60 -10.51
N GLY A 196 38.38 -10.76 -11.83
CA GLY A 196 39.24 -9.91 -12.67
C GLY A 196 38.74 -8.47 -12.89
N ARG A 197 37.71 -8.03 -12.16
CA ARG A 197 37.06 -6.72 -12.34
C ARG A 197 37.54 -5.72 -11.30
N GLN A 198 37.87 -4.52 -11.76
CA GLN A 198 38.32 -3.40 -10.92
C GLN A 198 37.86 -2.06 -11.48
N CYS A 199 37.88 -1.04 -10.62
CA CYS A 199 37.79 0.35 -11.03
C CYS A 199 39.17 0.85 -11.48
N THR A 200 39.24 1.59 -12.58
CA THR A 200 40.51 2.16 -13.07
C THR A 200 40.89 3.44 -12.34
N SER A 201 42.10 3.94 -12.56
CA SER A 201 42.53 5.20 -11.96
C SER A 201 41.62 6.36 -12.41
N LEU A 202 41.44 7.36 -11.55
CA LEU A 202 40.51 8.48 -11.78
C LEU A 202 40.71 9.20 -13.13
N GLN A 203 41.94 9.24 -13.64
CA GLN A 203 42.25 9.80 -14.96
C GLN A 203 41.68 8.94 -16.10
N ILE A 204 41.95 7.62 -16.09
CA ILE A 204 41.45 6.67 -17.09
C ILE A 204 39.92 6.61 -17.06
N ALA A 205 39.33 6.63 -15.86
CA ALA A 205 37.89 6.65 -15.66
C ALA A 205 37.23 7.87 -16.36
N LYS A 206 37.81 9.06 -16.26
CA LYS A 206 37.29 10.28 -16.91
C LYS A 206 37.60 10.34 -18.41
N GLU A 207 38.84 10.07 -18.80
CA GLU A 207 39.32 10.30 -20.18
C GLU A 207 38.91 9.18 -21.14
N SER A 208 38.99 7.92 -20.70
CA SER A 208 38.80 6.74 -21.56
C SER A 208 37.44 6.06 -21.36
N GLU A 209 37.07 5.80 -20.10
CA GLU A 209 35.78 5.16 -19.79
C GLU A 209 34.63 6.18 -19.85
N GLY A 210 34.93 7.45 -19.59
CA GLY A 210 34.01 8.58 -19.71
C GLY A 210 33.01 8.70 -18.56
N PHE A 211 33.45 8.49 -17.33
CA PHE A 211 32.75 8.97 -16.13
C PHE A 211 32.71 10.51 -16.11
N PHE A 212 31.63 11.10 -15.61
CA PHE A 212 31.37 12.54 -15.66
C PHE A 212 31.02 13.11 -14.28
N GLY A 213 31.08 14.44 -14.12
CA GLY A 213 30.78 15.10 -12.85
C GLY A 213 31.96 15.12 -11.86
N SER A 214 31.64 15.22 -10.57
CA SER A 214 32.61 15.52 -9.49
C SER A 214 33.33 14.29 -8.93
N CYS A 215 33.80 13.40 -9.82
CA CYS A 215 34.65 12.28 -9.44
C CYS A 215 36.00 12.81 -8.89
N SER A 216 36.32 12.53 -7.63
CA SER A 216 37.45 13.16 -6.90
C SER A 216 38.32 12.18 -6.11
N GLN A 217 37.79 11.00 -5.78
CA GLN A 217 38.45 9.97 -4.99
C GLN A 217 39.12 8.94 -5.92
N ASN A 218 40.25 8.38 -5.50
CA ASN A 218 40.83 7.21 -6.16
C ASN A 218 40.14 5.95 -5.61
N PRO A 219 39.90 4.92 -6.43
CA PRO A 219 39.24 3.71 -5.98
C PRO A 219 40.13 2.91 -5.02
N GLN A 220 39.51 1.98 -4.31
CA GLN A 220 40.23 0.96 -3.53
C GLN A 220 41.08 0.06 -4.43
N SER A 221 42.02 -0.68 -3.85
CA SER A 221 42.90 -1.56 -4.62
C SER A 221 42.12 -2.70 -5.31
N TYR A 222 42.76 -3.34 -6.29
CA TYR A 222 42.21 -4.47 -7.04
C TYR A 222 41.71 -5.58 -6.09
N GLU A 223 42.51 -5.91 -5.07
CA GLU A 223 42.24 -6.98 -4.11
C GLU A 223 40.93 -6.73 -3.37
N VAL A 224 40.77 -5.53 -2.82
CA VAL A 224 39.60 -5.14 -2.03
C VAL A 224 38.36 -5.00 -2.91
N THR A 225 38.52 -4.41 -4.11
CA THR A 225 37.43 -4.27 -5.09
C THR A 225 36.90 -5.64 -5.51
N SER A 226 37.78 -6.55 -5.91
CA SER A 226 37.44 -7.93 -6.28
C SER A 226 36.73 -8.64 -5.12
N GLN A 227 37.26 -8.55 -3.90
CA GLN A 227 36.72 -9.19 -2.71
C GLN A 227 35.32 -8.71 -2.31
N GLN A 228 35.01 -7.42 -2.48
CA GLN A 228 33.68 -6.86 -2.23
C GLN A 228 32.67 -7.16 -3.37
N LEU A 229 33.13 -7.15 -4.62
CA LEU A 229 32.26 -7.12 -5.80
C LEU A 229 31.95 -8.52 -6.36
N TRP A 230 32.81 -9.51 -6.16
CA TRP A 230 32.59 -10.87 -6.69
C TRP A 230 31.27 -11.55 -6.23
N PRO A 231 30.76 -11.38 -4.98
CA PRO A 231 29.50 -12.02 -4.57
C PRO A 231 28.28 -11.37 -5.21
N LEU A 232 28.44 -10.15 -5.73
CA LEU A 232 27.45 -9.46 -6.53
C LEU A 232 27.52 -9.94 -7.98
N LEU A 233 28.69 -9.83 -8.64
CA LEU A 233 28.85 -10.20 -10.04
C LEU A 233 28.57 -11.68 -10.29
N GLY A 234 28.97 -12.57 -9.38
CA GLY A 234 28.72 -14.01 -9.49
C GLY A 234 27.23 -14.39 -9.46
N LYS A 235 26.34 -13.52 -8.96
CA LYS A 235 24.88 -13.75 -8.94
C LYS A 235 24.17 -13.22 -10.17
N THR A 236 24.85 -12.47 -11.02
CA THR A 236 24.23 -11.75 -12.16
C THR A 236 24.25 -12.61 -13.41
N LEU A 237 23.14 -12.60 -14.14
CA LEU A 237 22.94 -13.50 -15.28
C LEU A 237 23.73 -13.01 -16.50
N SER A 238 23.52 -11.76 -16.93
CA SER A 238 24.13 -11.20 -18.14
C SER A 238 25.45 -10.46 -17.87
N ALA A 239 26.37 -10.52 -18.85
CA ALA A 239 27.57 -9.70 -18.87
C ALA A 239 27.27 -8.19 -18.94
N SER A 240 26.10 -7.80 -19.47
CA SER A 240 25.64 -6.40 -19.47
C SER A 240 25.32 -5.93 -18.04
N CYS A 241 24.60 -6.74 -17.26
CA CYS A 241 24.31 -6.46 -15.86
C CYS A 241 25.58 -6.46 -15.00
N ARG A 242 26.55 -7.36 -15.25
CA ARG A 242 27.90 -7.28 -14.65
C ARG A 242 28.58 -5.92 -14.87
N ASN A 243 28.63 -5.48 -16.12
CA ASN A 243 29.26 -4.19 -16.47
C ASN A 243 28.48 -2.98 -15.93
N HIS A 244 27.16 -3.06 -15.85
CA HIS A 244 26.29 -2.06 -15.23
C HIS A 244 26.63 -1.88 -13.75
N LEU A 245 26.60 -2.98 -12.99
CA LEU A 245 26.83 -2.97 -11.54
C LEU A 245 28.28 -2.58 -11.19
N LEU A 246 29.26 -3.00 -11.99
CA LEU A 246 30.65 -2.54 -11.87
C LEU A 246 30.75 -1.02 -12.05
N GLN A 247 30.13 -0.45 -13.08
CA GLN A 247 30.17 1.01 -13.31
C GLN A 247 29.45 1.80 -12.22
N VAL A 248 28.33 1.29 -11.68
CA VAL A 248 27.65 1.89 -10.52
C VAL A 248 28.52 1.81 -9.27
N TYR A 249 29.14 0.66 -8.98
CA TYR A 249 30.08 0.52 -7.86
C TYR A 249 31.23 1.53 -7.98
N CYS A 250 31.89 1.58 -9.14
CA CYS A 250 33.03 2.47 -9.35
C CYS A 250 32.66 3.96 -9.27
N ALA A 251 31.47 4.36 -9.72
CA ALA A 251 31.00 5.74 -9.53
C ALA A 251 31.00 6.15 -8.06
N PHE A 252 30.52 5.29 -7.16
CA PHE A 252 30.53 5.55 -5.72
C PHE A 252 31.92 5.38 -5.05
N GLN A 253 32.86 4.68 -5.69
CA GLN A 253 34.27 4.70 -5.29
C GLN A 253 34.97 6.01 -5.68
N TYR A 254 34.59 6.64 -6.79
CA TYR A 254 35.17 7.93 -7.21
C TYR A 254 34.50 9.15 -6.54
N ASP A 255 33.23 9.03 -6.12
CA ASP A 255 32.56 9.98 -5.23
C ASP A 255 31.42 9.34 -4.43
N ASN A 256 31.56 9.30 -3.11
CA ASN A 256 30.57 8.67 -2.23
C ASN A 256 29.31 9.52 -1.96
N GLU A 257 29.25 10.78 -2.42
CA GLU A 257 28.02 11.61 -2.42
C GLU A 257 27.21 11.46 -3.72
N GLY A 258 27.61 10.57 -4.65
CA GLY A 258 26.87 10.24 -5.87
C GLY A 258 26.94 11.31 -6.97
N LEU A 259 27.95 12.19 -6.92
CA LEU A 259 28.18 13.28 -7.89
C LEU A 259 29.03 12.85 -9.09
N CYS A 260 29.57 11.64 -9.07
CA CYS A 260 30.24 11.01 -10.21
C CYS A 260 29.23 10.16 -10.99
N LEU A 261 28.93 10.53 -12.23
CA LEU A 261 27.98 9.83 -13.10
C LEU A 261 28.65 8.71 -13.89
N PRO A 262 28.11 7.48 -13.88
CA PRO A 262 28.59 6.41 -14.76
C PRO A 262 28.32 6.76 -16.24
N PRO A 263 29.16 6.27 -17.18
CA PRO A 263 29.03 6.50 -18.62
C PRO A 263 27.64 6.30 -19.23
N MET A 264 26.83 5.37 -18.68
CA MET A 264 25.47 5.09 -19.16
C MET A 264 24.40 6.07 -18.67
N TYR A 265 24.69 6.92 -17.67
CA TYR A 265 23.74 7.89 -17.10
C TYR A 265 23.81 9.27 -17.77
N HIS A 266 24.79 9.53 -18.64
CA HIS A 266 24.97 10.84 -19.30
C HIS A 266 25.24 10.76 -20.81
N ASN A 267 24.98 11.85 -21.53
CA ASN A 267 25.13 11.95 -22.98
C ASN A 267 26.52 12.48 -23.40
N LYS A 268 27.48 11.58 -23.65
CA LYS A 268 28.85 11.94 -24.13
C LYS A 268 28.89 12.84 -25.38
N ASN A 269 27.91 12.69 -26.29
CA ASN A 269 28.04 13.16 -27.68
C ASN A 269 27.23 14.41 -28.06
N ASN A 270 26.43 15.00 -27.16
CA ASN A 270 25.43 15.99 -27.59
C ASN A 270 25.32 17.21 -26.65
N LYS A 271 26.09 18.26 -26.95
CA LYS A 271 26.05 19.58 -26.26
C LYS A 271 24.70 20.33 -26.36
N SER A 272 23.68 19.73 -27.00
CA SER A 272 22.37 20.35 -27.24
C SER A 272 21.18 19.51 -26.76
N ALA A 273 21.45 18.38 -26.10
CA ALA A 273 20.51 17.61 -25.30
C ALA A 273 20.94 17.69 -23.83
N GLY A 274 20.06 17.33 -22.89
CA GLY A 274 20.38 17.34 -21.46
C GLY A 274 21.60 16.46 -21.12
N ILE A 275 22.24 16.77 -19.98
CA ILE A 275 23.34 16.01 -19.41
C ILE A 275 22.95 14.53 -19.30
N PHE A 276 21.71 14.24 -18.86
CA PHE A 276 21.25 12.87 -18.59
C PHE A 276 20.90 12.07 -19.85
N SER A 277 21.31 10.79 -19.87
CA SER A 277 20.98 9.82 -20.92
C SER A 277 19.52 9.37 -20.87
N LEU A 278 19.06 8.68 -21.91
CA LEU A 278 17.75 8.01 -21.89
C LEU A 278 17.65 6.91 -20.82
N SER A 279 18.75 6.32 -20.36
CA SER A 279 18.70 5.37 -19.23
C SER A 279 18.39 6.09 -17.91
N ALA A 280 18.90 7.31 -17.75
CA ALA A 280 18.66 8.12 -16.57
C ALA A 280 17.31 8.85 -16.60
N LEU A 281 16.99 9.61 -17.66
CA LEU A 281 15.82 10.51 -17.73
C LEU A 281 15.22 10.58 -19.14
N PRO A 282 13.97 11.08 -19.29
CA PRO A 282 13.35 11.22 -20.61
C PRO A 282 14.17 12.09 -21.57
N ALA A 283 14.36 11.61 -22.80
CA ALA A 283 15.10 12.34 -23.82
C ALA A 283 14.26 13.50 -24.35
N ALA A 284 14.72 14.73 -24.14
CA ALA A 284 13.97 15.96 -24.38
C ALA A 284 13.61 16.30 -25.85
N LYS A 285 13.82 15.40 -26.83
CA LYS A 285 13.90 15.80 -28.27
C LYS A 285 13.30 14.90 -29.35
N TYR A 286 12.58 13.82 -29.04
CA TYR A 286 11.71 13.19 -30.05
C TYR A 286 10.52 12.44 -29.45
N GLN A 287 9.33 13.00 -29.61
CA GLN A 287 8.05 12.37 -29.28
C GLN A 287 7.13 12.52 -30.50
N PRO A 288 6.86 11.44 -31.27
CA PRO A 288 6.22 11.55 -32.58
C PRO A 288 4.75 12.01 -32.53
N HIS A 289 4.12 11.99 -31.34
CA HIS A 289 2.73 12.39 -31.13
C HIS A 289 2.57 13.82 -30.55
N CYS A 290 3.64 14.62 -30.50
CA CYS A 290 3.63 15.98 -29.95
C CYS A 290 2.82 16.98 -30.79
N ASN A 291 1.53 17.09 -30.48
CA ASN A 291 0.71 18.24 -30.85
C ASN A 291 0.73 19.27 -29.72
N VAL A 292 1.81 20.06 -29.63
CA VAL A 292 2.04 21.02 -28.54
C VAL A 292 0.98 22.14 -28.53
N ARG A 293 -0.16 21.88 -27.90
CA ARG A 293 -1.13 22.91 -27.51
C ARG A 293 -0.64 23.59 -26.23
N SER A 294 0.20 24.61 -26.39
CA SER A 294 0.49 25.59 -25.34
C SER A 294 -0.72 26.52 -25.12
N GLU A 295 -1.83 25.97 -24.65
CA GLU A 295 -2.92 26.78 -24.11
C GLU A 295 -2.41 27.46 -22.84
N ASN A 296 -2.54 28.79 -22.78
CA ASN A 296 -2.34 29.52 -21.54
C ASN A 296 -3.42 29.11 -20.53
N LEU A 297 -3.10 28.12 -19.69
CA LEU A 297 -3.79 27.75 -18.45
C LEU A 297 -4.00 28.95 -17.50
N ALA A 298 -3.32 30.07 -17.76
CA ALA A 298 -3.48 31.37 -17.10
C ALA A 298 -4.82 32.10 -17.40
N LYS A 299 -5.77 31.53 -18.16
CA LYS A 299 -7.18 31.98 -18.06
C LYS A 299 -7.65 31.76 -16.62
N GLN A 300 -8.41 32.72 -16.06
CA GLN A 300 -8.85 32.69 -14.66
C GLN A 300 -9.41 31.30 -14.28
N ILE A 301 -8.72 30.64 -13.35
CA ILE A 301 -9.08 29.29 -12.91
C ILE A 301 -10.35 29.39 -12.07
N GLU A 302 -11.45 28.94 -12.67
CA GLU A 302 -12.75 28.96 -12.04
C GLU A 302 -12.94 27.73 -11.13
N PHE A 303 -13.17 27.98 -9.83
CA PHE A 303 -13.42 26.95 -8.81
C PHE A 303 -14.63 26.03 -9.11
N LEU A 304 -15.47 26.41 -10.08
CA LEU A 304 -16.64 25.68 -10.56
C LEU A 304 -16.46 25.10 -11.97
N LYS A 305 -15.22 24.97 -12.43
CA LYS A 305 -14.83 24.21 -13.63
C LYS A 305 -14.11 22.92 -13.20
N PRO A 306 -14.53 21.71 -13.61
CA PRO A 306 -13.82 20.47 -13.26
C PRO A 306 -12.39 20.44 -13.81
N VAL A 307 -11.47 19.70 -13.17
CA VAL A 307 -10.09 19.57 -13.68
C VAL A 307 -9.98 18.61 -14.84
N ARG A 308 -9.13 18.94 -15.81
CA ARG A 308 -8.68 17.96 -16.81
C ARG A 308 -7.68 17.02 -16.16
N LEU A 309 -8.01 15.73 -16.11
CA LEU A 309 -7.14 14.69 -15.59
C LEU A 309 -6.31 14.05 -16.70
N ALA A 310 -5.09 13.70 -16.33
CA ALA A 310 -4.22 12.82 -17.07
C ALA A 310 -3.91 11.59 -16.21
N PHE A 311 -3.70 10.44 -16.83
CA PHE A 311 -3.40 9.19 -16.15
C PHE A 311 -2.11 8.60 -16.69
N MET A 312 -1.20 8.25 -15.78
CA MET A 312 -0.05 7.42 -16.07
C MET A 312 -0.34 6.03 -15.51
N ILE A 313 -0.56 5.05 -16.40
CA ILE A 313 -0.95 3.69 -16.03
C ILE A 313 0.24 2.75 -16.25
N MET A 314 0.69 2.12 -15.17
CA MET A 314 1.70 1.06 -15.19
C MET A 314 1.02 -0.31 -15.38
N VAL A 315 1.47 -1.12 -16.34
CA VAL A 315 0.91 -2.46 -16.59
C VAL A 315 2.04 -3.50 -16.62
N HIS A 316 1.98 -4.46 -15.70
CA HIS A 316 2.98 -5.50 -15.51
C HIS A 316 2.52 -6.84 -16.09
N ASP A 317 1.27 -7.25 -15.85
CA ASP A 317 0.72 -8.55 -16.30
C ASP A 317 -0.79 -8.55 -16.64
N GLY A 318 -1.60 -7.71 -15.99
CA GLY A 318 -3.07 -7.75 -16.10
C GLY A 318 -3.70 -6.91 -17.22
N TYR A 319 -3.82 -7.46 -18.43
CA TYR A 319 -4.53 -6.78 -19.54
C TYR A 319 -6.02 -6.56 -19.28
N GLN A 320 -6.72 -7.54 -18.69
CA GLN A 320 -8.15 -7.43 -18.40
C GLN A 320 -8.37 -6.37 -17.32
N GLN A 321 -7.52 -6.39 -16.29
CA GLN A 321 -7.57 -5.45 -15.19
C GLN A 321 -7.35 -4.01 -15.68
N THR A 322 -6.40 -3.82 -16.59
CA THR A 322 -6.18 -2.55 -17.30
C THR A 322 -7.40 -2.12 -18.12
N THR A 323 -8.01 -3.05 -18.85
CA THR A 323 -9.19 -2.77 -19.69
C THR A 323 -10.39 -2.34 -18.84
N ASP A 324 -10.65 -3.02 -17.73
CA ASP A 324 -11.73 -2.66 -16.80
C ASP A 324 -11.47 -1.33 -16.09
N LEU A 325 -10.19 -1.05 -15.74
CA LEU A 325 -9.79 0.24 -15.19
C LEU A 325 -10.09 1.36 -16.19
N LEU A 326 -9.60 1.24 -17.44
CA LEU A 326 -9.88 2.19 -18.52
C LEU A 326 -11.40 2.40 -18.69
N ASN A 327 -12.18 1.32 -18.76
CA ASN A 327 -13.65 1.36 -18.85
C ASN A 327 -14.34 2.10 -17.69
N ALA A 328 -13.69 2.24 -16.53
CA ALA A 328 -14.24 2.93 -15.37
C ALA A 328 -13.74 4.38 -15.21
N ILE A 329 -12.67 4.78 -15.93
CA ILE A 329 -12.08 6.12 -15.83
C ILE A 329 -12.07 6.90 -17.16
N TYR A 330 -12.56 6.32 -18.27
CA TYR A 330 -12.48 6.92 -19.61
C TYR A 330 -13.37 8.16 -19.78
N ARG A 331 -12.80 9.27 -20.23
CA ARG A 331 -13.48 10.49 -20.71
C ARG A 331 -12.71 11.03 -21.93
N GLU A 332 -13.39 11.64 -22.88
CA GLU A 332 -12.73 12.19 -24.09
C GLU A 332 -11.79 13.37 -23.77
N GLU A 333 -12.11 14.15 -22.72
CA GLU A 333 -11.32 15.30 -22.27
C GLU A 333 -10.08 14.94 -21.43
N PHE A 334 -9.92 13.66 -21.09
CA PHE A 334 -8.79 13.13 -20.32
C PHE A 334 -7.73 12.52 -21.24
N LEU A 335 -6.51 12.40 -20.72
CA LEU A 335 -5.39 11.77 -21.41
C LEU A 335 -4.91 10.54 -20.65
N TYR A 336 -4.65 9.45 -21.36
CA TYR A 336 -4.16 8.19 -20.78
C TYR A 336 -2.85 7.83 -21.45
N VAL A 337 -1.78 7.72 -20.66
CA VAL A 337 -0.51 7.15 -21.12
C VAL A 337 -0.26 5.85 -20.37
N ILE A 338 0.01 4.79 -21.13
CA ILE A 338 0.14 3.43 -20.62
C ILE A 338 1.58 2.96 -20.86
N HIS A 339 2.27 2.61 -19.78
CA HIS A 339 3.52 1.86 -19.83
C HIS A 339 3.23 0.37 -19.68
N ILE A 340 3.88 -0.44 -20.51
CA ILE A 340 3.79 -1.90 -20.44
C ILE A 340 5.18 -2.43 -20.08
N ASN A 341 5.26 -3.26 -19.04
CA ASN A 341 6.50 -3.90 -18.59
C ASN A 341 7.09 -4.76 -19.72
N LYS A 342 8.36 -4.54 -20.04
CA LYS A 342 9.06 -5.20 -21.15
C LYS A 342 9.30 -6.71 -20.92
N GLN A 343 9.09 -7.22 -19.71
CA GLN A 343 9.22 -8.65 -19.40
C GLN A 343 8.15 -9.53 -20.09
N ASN A 344 6.99 -8.98 -20.45
CA ASN A 344 5.91 -9.72 -21.09
C ASN A 344 5.62 -9.16 -22.49
N PRO A 345 6.21 -9.72 -23.57
CA PRO A 345 6.04 -9.20 -24.92
C PRO A 345 4.62 -9.39 -25.48
N ASP A 346 3.92 -10.44 -25.04
CA ASP A 346 2.56 -10.76 -25.50
C ASP A 346 1.50 -9.81 -24.93
N LEU A 347 1.70 -9.34 -23.70
CA LEU A 347 0.83 -8.37 -23.01
C LEU A 347 0.57 -7.11 -23.84
N ARG A 348 1.60 -6.61 -24.54
CA ARG A 348 1.49 -5.44 -25.43
C ARG A 348 0.58 -5.72 -26.61
N ARG A 349 0.69 -6.90 -27.24
CA ARG A 349 -0.14 -7.31 -28.37
C ARG A 349 -1.60 -7.45 -27.94
N GLU A 350 -1.84 -8.02 -26.76
CA GLU A 350 -3.18 -8.27 -26.21
C GLU A 350 -3.89 -6.98 -25.78
N LEU A 351 -3.19 -6.08 -25.08
CA LEU A 351 -3.77 -4.80 -24.68
C LEU A 351 -4.06 -3.89 -25.89
N ASN A 352 -3.18 -3.86 -26.90
CA ASN A 352 -3.47 -3.17 -28.16
C ASN A 352 -4.72 -3.76 -28.86
N HIS A 353 -4.86 -5.08 -28.87
CA HIS A 353 -6.03 -5.73 -29.47
C HIS A 353 -7.32 -5.35 -28.76
N LEU A 354 -7.35 -5.44 -27.42
CA LEU A 354 -8.52 -5.11 -26.61
C LEU A 354 -8.90 -3.63 -26.73
N ILE A 355 -7.94 -2.71 -26.70
CA ILE A 355 -8.21 -1.28 -26.93
C ILE A 355 -8.76 -1.06 -28.35
N SER A 356 -8.25 -1.76 -29.38
CA SER A 356 -8.77 -1.67 -30.75
C SER A 356 -10.17 -2.28 -30.94
N GLN A 357 -10.60 -3.17 -30.04
CA GLN A 357 -11.94 -3.77 -30.04
C GLN A 357 -12.95 -2.99 -29.18
N SER A 358 -12.46 -2.20 -28.22
CA SER A 358 -13.29 -1.37 -27.36
C SER A 358 -13.85 -0.15 -28.08
N ASN A 359 -14.93 0.42 -27.56
CA ASN A 359 -15.56 1.63 -28.10
C ASN A 359 -14.79 2.93 -27.78
N PHE A 360 -13.56 2.87 -27.24
CA PHE A 360 -12.80 4.09 -26.91
C PHE A 360 -12.35 4.84 -28.18
N PRO A 361 -12.67 6.15 -28.32
CA PRO A 361 -12.00 7.03 -29.27
C PRO A 361 -10.47 6.98 -29.08
N SER A 362 -9.75 6.44 -30.06
CA SER A 362 -8.30 6.16 -29.98
C SER A 362 -7.40 7.39 -29.89
N HIS A 363 -7.97 8.60 -29.87
CA HIS A 363 -7.25 9.86 -29.96
C HIS A 363 -6.64 10.39 -28.64
N ASN A 364 -6.93 9.75 -27.51
CA ASN A 364 -6.50 10.20 -26.18
C ASN A 364 -5.93 9.09 -25.27
N ILE A 365 -5.84 7.86 -25.78
CA ILE A 365 -5.15 6.73 -25.14
C ILE A 365 -3.86 6.43 -25.90
N TYR A 366 -2.73 6.44 -25.20
CA TYR A 366 -1.40 6.30 -25.79
C TYR A 366 -0.58 5.24 -25.05
N ILE A 367 -0.33 4.10 -25.69
CA ILE A 367 0.64 3.13 -25.18
C ILE A 367 2.04 3.60 -25.58
N LEU A 368 2.95 3.76 -24.60
CA LEU A 368 4.35 4.10 -24.87
C LEU A 368 4.99 3.05 -25.81
N PRO A 369 5.85 3.44 -26.77
CA PRO A 369 6.48 2.49 -27.68
C PRO A 369 7.50 1.59 -26.95
N GLU A 370 7.89 0.47 -27.55
CA GLU A 370 8.67 -0.58 -26.87
C GLU A 370 10.10 -0.14 -26.48
N GLU A 371 10.65 0.86 -27.15
CA GLU A 371 11.93 1.52 -26.87
C GLU A 371 11.85 2.43 -25.63
N ARG A 372 10.63 2.79 -25.21
CA ARG A 372 10.33 3.58 -24.00
C ARG A 372 9.61 2.74 -22.93
N SER A 373 9.49 1.44 -23.16
CA SER A 373 9.14 0.43 -22.16
C SER A 373 10.39 -0.12 -21.48
N PHE A 374 10.28 -0.38 -20.19
CA PHE A 374 11.37 -0.88 -19.35
C PHE A 374 10.94 -2.16 -18.65
N VAL A 375 11.91 -2.96 -18.24
CA VAL A 375 11.71 -3.98 -17.22
C VAL A 375 11.58 -3.25 -15.89
N THR A 376 10.51 -3.49 -15.14
CA THR A 376 10.21 -2.77 -13.89
C THR A 376 10.19 -3.72 -12.69
N PRO A 377 11.36 -4.08 -12.12
CA PRO A 377 11.41 -4.85 -10.88
C PRO A 377 10.68 -4.11 -9.76
N PHE A 378 10.12 -4.84 -8.79
CA PHE A 378 9.58 -4.22 -7.57
C PHE A 378 10.66 -3.37 -6.89
N SER A 379 10.28 -2.20 -6.38
CA SER A 379 11.17 -1.32 -5.60
C SER A 379 12.42 -0.81 -6.32
N SER A 380 12.29 -0.53 -7.62
CA SER A 380 13.39 -0.13 -8.51
C SER A 380 13.18 1.22 -9.18
N TYR A 381 14.27 1.88 -9.58
CA TYR A 381 14.22 3.18 -10.27
C TYR A 381 13.51 3.08 -11.62
N GLU A 382 13.49 1.90 -12.24
CA GLU A 382 12.83 1.63 -13.51
C GLU A 382 11.32 1.93 -13.45
N ASN A 383 10.67 1.79 -12.29
CA ASN A 383 9.29 2.24 -12.07
C ASN A 383 9.17 3.76 -12.13
N VAL A 384 10.11 4.49 -11.51
CA VAL A 384 10.18 5.95 -11.61
C VAL A 384 10.46 6.35 -13.04
N ARG A 385 11.43 5.72 -13.70
CA ARG A 385 11.83 5.98 -15.08
C ARG A 385 10.66 5.81 -16.06
N ALA A 386 9.82 4.79 -15.85
CA ALA A 386 8.59 4.56 -16.58
C ALA A 386 7.54 5.66 -16.33
N GLN A 387 7.32 6.06 -15.07
CA GLN A 387 6.46 7.21 -14.75
C GLN A 387 6.96 8.50 -15.40
N LEU A 388 8.26 8.78 -15.36
CA LEU A 388 8.86 9.96 -16.01
C LEU A 388 8.69 9.94 -17.54
N GLU A 389 8.73 8.77 -18.20
CA GLU A 389 8.39 8.67 -19.63
C GLU A 389 6.94 9.05 -19.90
N GLY A 390 6.01 8.50 -19.13
CA GLY A 390 4.59 8.80 -19.33
C GLY A 390 4.25 10.25 -18.99
N PHE A 391 4.87 10.81 -17.97
CA PHE A 391 4.79 12.23 -17.63
C PHE A 391 5.33 13.13 -18.76
N SER A 392 6.47 12.77 -19.36
CA SER A 392 7.00 13.46 -20.54
C SER A 392 6.01 13.39 -21.72
N GLU A 393 5.37 12.24 -21.93
CA GLU A 393 4.37 12.08 -22.98
C GLU A 393 3.10 12.90 -22.71
N LEU A 394 2.55 12.86 -21.50
CA LEU A 394 1.39 13.65 -21.12
C LEU A 394 1.62 15.16 -21.30
N LEU A 395 2.82 15.67 -20.95
CA LEU A 395 3.19 17.08 -21.17
C LEU A 395 3.24 17.47 -22.65
N CYS A 396 3.55 16.51 -23.53
CA CYS A 396 3.67 16.62 -24.97
C CYS A 396 2.31 16.53 -25.70
N LEU A 397 1.43 15.63 -25.23
CA LEU A 397 0.13 15.33 -25.84
C LEU A 397 -0.90 16.46 -25.69
N GLY A 398 -0.87 17.22 -24.60
CA GLY A 398 -1.83 18.31 -24.44
C GLY A 398 -1.83 19.05 -23.10
N SER A 399 -2.98 19.68 -22.85
CA SER A 399 -3.25 20.51 -21.68
C SER A 399 -4.19 19.81 -20.72
N TRP A 400 -3.68 19.61 -19.50
CA TRP A 400 -4.33 18.96 -18.36
C TRP A 400 -3.93 19.71 -17.09
N ASP A 401 -4.61 19.44 -15.98
CA ASP A 401 -4.37 20.17 -14.73
C ASP A 401 -3.61 19.30 -13.70
N PHE A 402 -3.96 18.00 -13.64
CA PHE A 402 -3.33 16.99 -12.78
C PHE A 402 -3.00 15.70 -13.55
N VAL A 403 -1.89 15.05 -13.20
CA VAL A 403 -1.62 13.65 -13.57
C VAL A 403 -1.75 12.73 -12.34
N ILE A 404 -2.46 11.62 -12.50
CA ILE A 404 -2.64 10.58 -11.49
C ILE A 404 -1.80 9.37 -11.91
N SER A 405 -0.92 8.88 -11.02
CA SER A 405 -0.19 7.61 -11.23
C SER A 405 -1.04 6.43 -10.75
N LEU A 406 -1.31 5.47 -11.64
CA LEU A 406 -2.08 4.26 -11.41
C LEU A 406 -1.30 3.01 -11.90
N SER A 407 -1.75 1.84 -11.47
CA SER A 407 -1.43 0.55 -12.11
C SER A 407 -2.70 -0.25 -12.38
N GLU A 408 -2.59 -1.37 -13.09
CA GLU A 408 -3.70 -2.31 -13.33
C GLU A 408 -4.38 -2.83 -12.04
N ASN A 409 -3.66 -2.76 -10.91
CA ASN A 409 -4.15 -3.18 -9.59
C ASN A 409 -4.89 -2.09 -8.79
N ASP A 410 -4.94 -0.85 -9.25
CA ASP A 410 -5.78 0.19 -8.64
C ASP A 410 -7.20 0.14 -9.24
N ILE A 411 -8.22 0.20 -8.39
CA ILE A 411 -9.63 0.13 -8.80
C ILE A 411 -10.34 1.39 -8.31
N PRO A 412 -11.09 2.12 -9.16
CA PRO A 412 -11.85 3.28 -8.71
C PRO A 412 -13.01 2.84 -7.78
N LEU A 413 -13.24 3.63 -6.74
CA LEU A 413 -14.32 3.47 -5.77
C LEU A 413 -15.55 4.33 -6.11
N ARG A 414 -15.39 5.29 -7.03
CA ARG A 414 -16.33 6.37 -7.34
C ARG A 414 -16.23 6.76 -8.81
N ASN A 415 -17.25 7.43 -9.34
CA ASN A 415 -17.20 8.02 -10.67
C ASN A 415 -16.00 8.99 -10.75
N ILE A 416 -15.19 8.88 -11.80
CA ILE A 416 -13.97 9.69 -11.96
C ILE A 416 -14.25 11.20 -12.02
N ASP A 417 -15.48 11.57 -12.40
CA ASP A 417 -16.01 12.93 -12.35
C ASP A 417 -15.96 13.54 -10.92
N ASP A 418 -16.16 12.73 -9.88
CA ASP A 418 -16.06 13.16 -8.48
C ASP A 418 -14.63 13.63 -8.16
N LEU A 419 -13.61 12.92 -8.64
CA LEU A 419 -12.20 13.29 -8.44
C LEU A 419 -11.89 14.61 -9.15
N ALA A 420 -12.42 14.79 -10.37
CA ALA A 420 -12.24 16.01 -11.13
C ALA A 420 -12.97 17.23 -10.54
N ALA A 421 -14.07 17.03 -9.84
CA ALA A 421 -14.72 18.06 -9.03
C ALA A 421 -13.91 18.35 -7.75
N ALA A 422 -13.45 17.31 -7.04
CA ALA A 422 -12.70 17.42 -5.78
C ALA A 422 -11.36 18.15 -5.94
N LEU A 423 -10.64 17.90 -7.03
CA LEU A 423 -9.35 18.55 -7.34
C LEU A 423 -9.47 19.99 -7.87
N SER A 424 -10.68 20.43 -8.30
CA SER A 424 -10.88 21.75 -8.91
C SER A 424 -10.37 22.95 -8.10
N PRO A 425 -10.58 23.01 -6.76
CA PRO A 425 -10.08 24.11 -5.94
C PRO A 425 -8.55 24.15 -5.80
N TYR A 426 -7.84 23.11 -6.21
CA TYR A 426 -6.44 22.86 -5.87
C TYR A 426 -5.49 22.88 -7.06
N ARG A 427 -5.90 23.40 -8.22
CA ARG A 427 -5.01 23.48 -9.41
C ARG A 427 -3.67 24.16 -9.07
N GLY A 428 -2.59 23.59 -9.60
CA GLY A 428 -1.21 24.01 -9.30
C GLY A 428 -0.58 23.28 -8.10
N PHE A 429 -1.38 22.75 -7.16
CA PHE A 429 -0.90 21.94 -6.04
C PHE A 429 -0.68 20.49 -6.42
N SER A 430 0.21 19.79 -5.69
CA SER A 430 0.39 18.33 -5.80
C SER A 430 -0.02 17.64 -4.50
N PHE A 431 -0.50 16.41 -4.61
CA PHE A 431 -0.97 15.57 -3.51
C PHE A 431 -0.08 14.33 -3.36
N LEU A 432 0.48 14.15 -2.17
CA LEU A 432 1.30 13.00 -1.80
C LEU A 432 0.54 12.09 -0.83
N SER A 433 0.41 10.81 -1.16
CA SER A 433 -0.12 9.79 -0.26
C SER A 433 0.97 9.29 0.70
N LEU A 434 0.77 9.48 2.00
CA LEU A 434 1.63 8.91 3.04
C LEU A 434 1.52 7.36 3.09
N PRO A 435 2.59 6.63 3.45
CA PRO A 435 2.53 5.19 3.67
C PRO A 435 1.50 4.77 4.73
N PRO A 436 0.86 3.60 4.61
CA PRO A 436 -0.04 3.07 5.65
C PRO A 436 0.65 3.04 7.02
N ASN A 437 -0.08 3.43 8.07
CA ASN A 437 0.42 3.56 9.45
C ASN A 437 1.54 4.57 9.71
N SER A 438 2.00 5.34 8.70
CA SER A 438 2.98 6.41 8.93
C SER A 438 2.31 7.67 9.49
N ALA A 439 2.52 7.92 10.79
CA ALA A 439 2.03 9.13 11.46
C ALA A 439 2.92 10.36 11.22
N LYS A 440 3.95 10.24 10.37
CA LYS A 440 4.94 11.27 10.11
C LYS A 440 5.44 11.15 8.68
N TYR A 441 5.79 12.31 8.13
CA TYR A 441 6.91 12.38 7.21
C TYR A 441 8.19 12.03 8.00
N GLU A 442 8.84 10.93 7.65
CA GLU A 442 10.14 10.56 8.23
C GLU A 442 11.29 10.91 7.27
N GLU A 443 12.09 11.89 7.68
CA GLU A 443 13.42 12.16 7.13
C GLU A 443 14.34 11.05 7.63
N GLU A 444 14.37 9.93 6.91
CA GLU A 444 14.96 8.69 7.39
C GLU A 444 16.49 8.71 7.23
N SER A 445 17.21 8.56 8.36
CA SER A 445 18.69 8.63 8.38
C SER A 445 19.40 7.27 8.44
N ALA A 446 18.66 6.15 8.39
CA ALA A 446 19.18 4.83 8.79
C ALA A 446 19.40 3.82 7.63
N LEU A 447 18.82 4.06 6.44
CA LEU A 447 18.97 3.21 5.25
C LEU A 447 19.59 3.95 4.05
N ASN A 448 19.97 5.21 4.25
CA ASN A 448 20.45 6.14 3.22
C ASN A 448 21.98 6.04 2.97
N ASP A 449 22.65 5.01 3.50
CA ASP A 449 24.08 4.73 3.31
C ASP A 449 24.32 3.58 2.32
N ILE A 450 23.28 2.97 1.74
CA ILE A 450 23.37 1.87 0.78
C ILE A 450 23.01 2.35 -0.63
N VAL A 451 23.76 1.86 -1.62
CA VAL A 451 23.52 2.06 -3.06
C VAL A 451 22.77 0.85 -3.62
N PHE A 452 21.61 1.08 -4.21
CA PHE A 452 20.84 0.08 -4.94
C PHE A 452 20.91 0.34 -6.45
N SER A 453 20.89 -0.72 -7.26
CA SER A 453 20.71 -0.60 -8.71
C SER A 453 20.11 -1.87 -9.28
N ALA A 454 19.30 -1.74 -10.33
CA ALA A 454 18.64 -2.87 -10.94
C ALA A 454 19.21 -3.21 -12.33
N CYS A 455 19.21 -4.49 -12.65
CA CYS A 455 19.40 -5.02 -14.00
C CYS A 455 18.88 -6.47 -14.07
N ASP A 456 18.67 -6.98 -15.28
CA ASP A 456 18.16 -8.35 -15.56
C ASP A 456 16.84 -8.74 -14.83
N GLY A 457 16.06 -7.77 -14.36
CA GLY A 457 14.83 -8.01 -13.60
C GLY A 457 14.98 -8.04 -12.07
N PHE A 458 16.18 -7.78 -11.54
CA PHE A 458 16.49 -7.84 -10.10
C PHE A 458 17.04 -6.51 -9.59
N VAL A 459 16.83 -6.22 -8.30
CA VAL A 459 17.45 -5.09 -7.59
C VAL A 459 18.60 -5.61 -6.73
N TYR A 460 19.77 -5.00 -6.85
CA TYR A 460 20.99 -5.39 -6.15
C TYR A 460 21.46 -4.30 -5.19
N LYS A 461 21.96 -4.70 -4.01
CA LYS A 461 22.85 -3.86 -3.19
C LYS A 461 24.22 -3.84 -3.88
N VAL A 462 24.69 -2.64 -4.25
CA VAL A 462 25.90 -2.46 -5.07
C VAL A 462 27.08 -1.98 -4.24
N ALA A 463 26.89 -0.89 -3.48
CA ALA A 463 27.95 -0.20 -2.76
C ALA A 463 27.37 0.47 -1.49
N HIS A 464 28.23 1.20 -0.77
CA HIS A 464 27.82 2.15 0.25
C HIS A 464 28.01 3.58 -0.25
N LYS A 465 27.14 4.50 0.18
CA LYS A 465 27.15 5.94 -0.09
C LYS A 465 27.15 6.72 1.21
N LYS A 466 27.52 7.99 1.13
CA LYS A 466 27.48 8.92 2.26
C LYS A 466 26.19 9.74 2.19
N PRO A 467 25.43 9.87 3.30
CA PRO A 467 24.28 10.77 3.36
C PRO A 467 24.66 12.21 2.98
N THR A 468 24.01 12.76 1.95
CA THR A 468 24.16 14.17 1.56
C THR A 468 23.30 15.08 2.43
N SER A 469 23.82 16.25 2.81
CA SER A 469 23.05 17.31 3.49
C SER A 469 22.46 18.35 2.52
N LYS A 470 22.79 18.25 1.23
CA LYS A 470 22.36 19.20 0.18
C LYS A 470 20.91 18.96 -0.27
N ILE A 471 20.40 17.75 -0.09
CA ILE A 471 19.04 17.32 -0.39
C ILE A 471 18.50 16.57 0.82
N ARG A 472 17.27 16.91 1.23
CA ARG A 472 16.55 16.14 2.25
C ARG A 472 15.78 15.02 1.57
N ILE A 473 15.98 13.77 1.97
CA ILE A 473 15.29 12.63 1.38
C ILE A 473 13.88 12.52 1.96
N PHE A 474 12.88 12.44 1.10
CA PHE A 474 11.48 12.21 1.45
C PHE A 474 11.04 10.83 0.99
N ARG A 475 10.19 10.16 1.79
CA ARG A 475 9.57 8.88 1.43
C ARG A 475 8.04 8.99 1.53
N THR A 476 7.35 8.38 0.58
CA THR A 476 5.89 8.41 0.39
C THR A 476 5.42 7.09 -0.21
N SER A 477 4.12 6.81 -0.30
CA SER A 477 3.62 5.55 -0.89
C SER A 477 3.78 5.40 -2.42
N GLY A 478 4.64 6.21 -3.05
CA GLY A 478 4.89 6.25 -4.51
C GLY A 478 3.72 6.75 -5.37
N ARG A 479 2.52 6.86 -4.81
CA ARG A 479 1.28 7.29 -5.48
C ARG A 479 0.90 8.72 -5.09
N GLY A 480 0.24 9.42 -6.02
CA GLY A 480 -0.18 10.81 -5.83
C GLY A 480 -0.90 11.40 -7.03
N ALA A 481 -1.27 12.67 -6.90
CA ALA A 481 -1.79 13.51 -7.97
C ALA A 481 -0.87 14.71 -8.15
N PHE A 482 -0.21 14.84 -9.29
CA PHE A 482 0.83 15.84 -9.51
C PHE A 482 0.34 16.97 -10.41
N SER A 483 0.60 18.22 -10.05
CA SER A 483 0.26 19.36 -10.90
C SER A 483 1.14 19.39 -12.15
N ARG A 484 0.56 19.83 -13.27
CA ARG A 484 1.28 19.91 -14.56
C ARG A 484 2.58 20.69 -14.49
N ASP A 485 2.64 21.75 -13.67
CA ASP A 485 3.85 22.55 -13.49
C ASP A 485 4.95 21.79 -12.75
N PHE A 486 4.62 21.07 -11.67
CA PHE A 486 5.58 20.21 -10.99
C PHE A 486 6.02 19.05 -11.89
N THR A 487 5.12 18.40 -12.62
CA THR A 487 5.50 17.35 -13.58
C THR A 487 6.44 17.89 -14.66
N ALA A 488 6.20 19.12 -15.14
CA ALA A 488 7.09 19.78 -16.10
C ALA A 488 8.45 20.16 -15.50
N TYR A 489 8.53 20.44 -14.20
CA TYR A 489 9.80 20.61 -13.48
C TYR A 489 10.53 19.26 -13.34
N LEU A 490 9.81 18.20 -12.93
CA LEU A 490 10.34 16.87 -12.64
C LEU A 490 11.08 16.23 -13.82
N VAL A 491 10.52 16.28 -15.03
CA VAL A 491 11.10 15.66 -16.23
C VAL A 491 12.09 16.56 -16.99
N ASN A 492 12.09 17.88 -16.75
CA ASN A 492 12.89 18.83 -17.54
C ASN A 492 14.12 19.31 -16.76
N GLU A 493 15.27 18.73 -17.07
CA GLU A 493 16.59 19.09 -16.54
C GLU A 493 16.87 20.60 -16.51
N THR A 494 16.45 21.34 -17.55
CA THR A 494 16.68 22.80 -17.67
C THR A 494 15.81 23.65 -16.74
N LYS A 495 14.75 23.06 -16.16
CA LYS A 495 13.90 23.71 -15.15
C LYS A 495 14.32 23.38 -13.72
N ARG A 496 14.99 22.23 -13.50
CA ARG A 496 15.42 21.80 -12.17
C ARG A 496 16.60 22.62 -11.66
N SER A 497 16.71 22.74 -10.34
CA SER A 497 17.89 23.33 -9.72
C SER A 497 19.14 22.48 -10.00
N GLU A 498 20.29 23.15 -10.08
CA GLU A 498 21.61 22.53 -10.25
C GLU A 498 21.85 21.43 -9.20
N VAL A 499 21.57 21.72 -7.92
CA VAL A 499 21.66 20.74 -6.82
C VAL A 499 20.84 19.47 -7.08
N LEU A 500 19.61 19.59 -7.60
CA LEU A 500 18.78 18.41 -7.92
C LEU A 500 19.25 17.68 -9.17
N ASN A 501 19.86 18.38 -10.13
CA ASN A 501 20.50 17.76 -11.29
C ASN A 501 21.76 16.98 -10.85
N ASP A 502 22.66 17.58 -10.07
CA ASP A 502 23.92 16.96 -9.62
C ASP A 502 23.71 15.63 -8.88
N HIS A 503 22.64 15.52 -8.09
CA HIS A 503 22.33 14.33 -7.28
C HIS A 503 21.30 13.40 -7.93
N GLN A 504 21.00 13.52 -9.22
CA GLN A 504 20.07 12.59 -9.88
C GLN A 504 20.47 11.13 -9.67
N PHE A 505 21.75 10.81 -9.86
CA PHE A 505 22.28 9.47 -9.67
C PHE A 505 22.18 8.99 -8.21
N TYR A 506 22.45 9.87 -7.24
CA TYR A 506 22.23 9.58 -5.81
C TYR A 506 20.78 9.15 -5.51
N LEU A 507 19.79 9.87 -6.05
CA LEU A 507 18.37 9.57 -5.89
C LEU A 507 17.91 8.33 -6.68
N GLN A 508 18.52 8.10 -7.85
CA GLN A 508 18.25 6.93 -8.70
C GLN A 508 18.75 5.62 -8.10
N THR A 509 19.77 5.70 -7.23
CA THR A 509 20.35 4.55 -6.53
C THR A 509 19.95 4.48 -5.05
N ASP A 510 18.89 5.18 -4.67
CA ASP A 510 18.35 5.18 -3.31
C ASP A 510 17.51 3.93 -3.00
N ILE A 511 17.16 3.73 -1.73
CA ILE A 511 16.29 2.64 -1.31
C ILE A 511 14.81 2.95 -1.58
N LEU A 512 14.11 2.02 -2.24
CA LEU A 512 12.73 2.19 -2.74
C LEU A 512 12.56 3.54 -3.48
N PRO A 513 13.28 3.78 -4.59
CA PRO A 513 13.26 5.08 -5.28
C PRO A 513 11.88 5.38 -5.89
N ASP A 514 11.05 4.36 -6.12
CA ASP A 514 9.62 4.46 -6.44
C ASP A 514 8.79 5.12 -5.33
N GLU A 515 9.21 5.01 -4.07
CA GLU A 515 8.62 5.69 -2.92
C GLU A 515 9.28 7.05 -2.58
N SER A 516 10.58 7.19 -2.89
CA SER A 516 11.38 8.34 -2.45
C SER A 516 11.68 9.41 -3.52
N TYR A 517 11.85 9.05 -4.78
CA TYR A 517 12.38 9.97 -5.80
C TYR A 517 11.46 11.16 -6.07
N ILE A 518 10.19 10.91 -6.40
CA ILE A 518 9.25 11.98 -6.83
C ILE A 518 8.97 12.94 -5.67
N SER A 519 8.75 12.40 -4.46
CA SER A 519 8.52 13.18 -3.24
C SER A 519 9.76 13.97 -2.81
N THR A 520 10.95 13.39 -2.93
CA THR A 520 12.23 14.10 -2.69
C THR A 520 12.42 15.25 -3.67
N VAL A 521 12.23 15.03 -4.98
CA VAL A 521 12.36 16.10 -5.98
C VAL A 521 11.32 17.20 -5.73
N LEU A 522 10.07 16.86 -5.42
CA LEU A 522 9.01 17.81 -5.09
C LEU A 522 9.38 18.70 -3.89
N MET A 523 9.78 18.09 -2.77
CA MET A 523 10.01 18.80 -1.51
C MET A 523 11.32 19.61 -1.47
N ASN A 524 12.26 19.33 -2.39
CA ASN A 524 13.47 20.12 -2.61
C ASN A 524 13.35 21.06 -3.84
N SER A 525 12.16 21.23 -4.41
CA SER A 525 11.88 22.14 -5.53
C SER A 525 11.18 23.44 -5.07
N PRO A 526 11.04 24.45 -5.96
CA PRO A 526 10.16 25.60 -5.72
C PRO A 526 8.67 25.24 -5.48
N HIS A 527 8.24 24.02 -5.84
CA HIS A 527 6.86 23.55 -5.64
C HIS A 527 6.59 23.02 -4.22
N ARG A 528 7.59 22.97 -3.33
CA ARG A 528 7.47 22.45 -1.95
C ARG A 528 6.37 23.08 -1.10
N ASP A 529 6.04 24.36 -1.36
CA ASP A 529 4.98 25.08 -0.63
C ASP A 529 3.60 24.94 -1.32
N SER A 530 3.52 24.18 -2.42
CA SER A 530 2.31 23.82 -3.17
C SER A 530 2.01 22.32 -3.07
N VAL A 531 2.19 21.75 -1.88
CA VAL A 531 2.01 20.31 -1.61
C VAL A 531 1.01 20.10 -0.48
N TYR A 532 0.10 19.14 -0.67
CA TYR A 532 -0.76 18.60 0.37
C TYR A 532 -0.45 17.12 0.62
N PHE A 533 -0.34 16.74 1.90
CA PHE A 533 -0.23 15.35 2.32
C PHE A 533 -1.62 14.80 2.57
N ALA A 534 -2.28 14.37 1.51
CA ALA A 534 -3.61 13.78 1.56
C ALA A 534 -3.73 12.67 0.51
N SER A 535 -4.27 11.53 0.91
CA SER A 535 -4.38 10.38 0.03
C SER A 535 -5.73 10.36 -0.68
N ILE A 536 -5.72 10.39 -2.01
CA ILE A 536 -6.88 10.00 -2.83
C ILE A 536 -7.00 8.47 -2.97
N PHE A 537 -6.02 7.73 -2.45
CA PHE A 537 -5.89 6.27 -2.51
C PHE A 537 -6.15 5.63 -1.14
N GLY A 538 -7.07 4.67 -1.11
CA GLY A 538 -7.21 3.69 -0.05
C GLY A 538 -6.31 2.47 -0.27
N THR A 539 -6.08 1.72 0.81
CA THR A 539 -5.52 0.36 0.77
C THR A 539 -6.39 -0.54 1.62
N MET A 540 -6.74 -1.72 1.12
CA MET A 540 -7.55 -2.70 1.86
C MET A 540 -6.84 -4.05 1.96
N ASP A 541 -7.11 -4.76 3.05
CA ASP A 541 -6.67 -6.13 3.29
C ASP A 541 -7.85 -7.07 3.05
N ILE A 542 -7.66 -8.11 2.24
CA ILE A 542 -8.64 -9.20 2.08
C ILE A 542 -8.06 -10.45 2.73
N GLU A 543 -8.63 -10.83 3.86
CA GLU A 543 -8.43 -12.16 4.43
C GLU A 543 -9.24 -13.17 3.60
N VAL A 544 -8.53 -14.12 2.99
CA VAL A 544 -9.08 -15.09 2.04
C VAL A 544 -9.86 -16.18 2.79
N GLY A 545 -11.07 -15.83 3.22
CA GLY A 545 -11.98 -16.72 3.96
C GLY A 545 -13.41 -16.17 4.06
N ASN A 546 -13.58 -15.02 4.72
CA ASN A 546 -14.91 -14.52 5.13
C ASN A 546 -15.74 -13.97 3.96
N TYR A 547 -15.13 -13.10 3.14
CA TYR A 547 -15.77 -12.34 2.07
C TYR A 547 -16.60 -13.18 1.08
N LEU A 548 -16.20 -14.41 0.78
CA LEU A 548 -16.90 -15.26 -0.20
C LEU A 548 -18.22 -15.80 0.35
N SER A 549 -18.29 -16.19 1.63
CA SER A 549 -19.56 -16.59 2.25
C SER A 549 -20.54 -15.42 2.36
N GLU A 550 -20.02 -14.25 2.75
CA GLU A 550 -20.83 -13.05 3.02
C GLU A 550 -21.42 -12.46 1.73
N PHE A 551 -20.62 -12.36 0.66
CA PHE A 551 -21.08 -11.81 -0.62
C PHE A 551 -22.27 -12.59 -1.24
N TYR A 552 -22.29 -13.93 -1.10
CA TYR A 552 -23.41 -14.75 -1.57
C TYR A 552 -24.68 -14.59 -0.72
N ILE A 553 -24.56 -14.27 0.57
CA ILE A 553 -25.70 -13.96 1.45
C ILE A 553 -26.29 -12.60 1.09
N CYS A 554 -25.44 -11.57 0.93
CA CYS A 554 -25.82 -10.21 0.55
C CYS A 554 -26.57 -10.13 -0.80
N LYS A 555 -26.37 -11.10 -1.71
CA LYS A 555 -27.05 -11.16 -3.01
C LYS A 555 -28.49 -11.68 -2.94
N ASN A 556 -28.87 -12.35 -1.85
CA ASN A 556 -30.16 -13.04 -1.69
C ASN A 556 -31.07 -12.46 -0.59
N HIS A 557 -30.55 -11.63 0.34
CA HIS A 557 -31.34 -11.03 1.42
C HIS A 557 -31.31 -9.49 1.35
N SER A 558 -32.49 -8.88 1.43
CA SER A 558 -32.70 -7.42 1.39
C SER A 558 -32.54 -6.72 2.74
N GLN A 559 -31.88 -7.36 3.71
CA GLN A 559 -31.64 -6.84 5.06
C GLN A 559 -30.22 -7.18 5.50
N LEU A 560 -29.64 -6.22 6.23
CA LEU A 560 -28.22 -6.07 6.55
C LEU A 560 -27.55 -7.32 7.14
N GLU A 561 -26.35 -7.62 6.66
CA GLU A 561 -25.11 -7.82 7.44
C GLU A 561 -24.01 -8.29 6.46
N CYS A 562 -23.16 -7.37 6.01
CA CYS A 562 -22.18 -7.62 4.94
C CYS A 562 -20.78 -7.21 5.42
N SER A 563 -20.22 -7.98 6.35
CA SER A 563 -18.88 -7.76 6.87
C SER A 563 -17.85 -7.65 5.71
N GLY A 564 -16.93 -6.70 5.82
CA GLY A 564 -15.97 -6.35 4.76
C GLY A 564 -16.51 -5.49 3.60
N ILE A 565 -17.79 -5.62 3.19
CA ILE A 565 -18.39 -4.68 2.22
C ILE A 565 -18.58 -3.30 2.86
N GLU A 566 -18.90 -3.26 4.14
CA GLU A 566 -19.06 -2.01 4.91
C GLU A 566 -17.75 -1.19 4.95
N GLU A 567 -16.58 -1.84 5.10
CA GLU A 567 -15.28 -1.15 5.02
C GLU A 567 -15.03 -0.58 3.62
N LEU A 568 -15.36 -1.33 2.56
CA LEU A 568 -15.23 -0.88 1.17
C LEU A 568 -16.13 0.32 0.87
N ILE A 569 -17.38 0.31 1.34
CA ILE A 569 -18.32 1.43 1.23
C ILE A 569 -17.79 2.63 2.02
N SER A 570 -17.36 2.43 3.26
CA SER A 570 -16.77 3.49 4.10
C SER A 570 -15.55 4.12 3.41
N LYS A 571 -14.68 3.32 2.79
CA LYS A 571 -13.55 3.80 1.99
C LYS A 571 -13.97 4.56 0.74
N SER A 572 -15.09 4.20 0.11
CA SER A 572 -15.64 4.96 -1.03
C SER A 572 -16.14 6.36 -0.65
N HIS A 573 -16.42 6.62 0.64
CA HIS A 573 -16.70 7.98 1.11
C HIS A 573 -15.41 8.82 1.20
N SER A 574 -14.31 8.29 1.75
CA SER A 574 -13.07 9.05 1.99
C SER A 574 -12.01 8.98 0.88
N SER A 575 -12.09 8.03 -0.05
CA SER A 575 -11.09 7.77 -1.11
C SER A 575 -11.71 7.62 -2.51
N PHE A 576 -10.90 7.82 -3.56
CA PHE A 576 -11.33 7.71 -4.96
C PHE A 576 -10.87 6.42 -5.64
N PHE A 577 -9.74 5.86 -5.21
CA PHE A 577 -9.21 4.58 -5.66
C PHE A 577 -8.92 3.68 -4.46
N VAL A 578 -8.98 2.36 -4.66
CA VAL A 578 -8.48 1.36 -3.71
C VAL A 578 -7.44 0.47 -4.38
N ARG A 579 -6.44 0.05 -3.61
CA ARG A 579 -5.58 -1.09 -3.95
C ARG A 579 -5.69 -2.14 -2.86
N PHE A 580 -5.96 -3.38 -3.25
CA PHE A 580 -5.96 -4.51 -2.34
C PHE A 580 -4.53 -5.06 -2.18
N ARG A 581 -4.13 -5.48 -0.97
CA ARG A 581 -2.79 -6.09 -0.75
C ARG A 581 -2.68 -7.50 -1.35
N SER A 582 -3.80 -8.18 -1.52
CA SER A 582 -3.95 -9.47 -2.20
C SER A 582 -4.92 -9.30 -3.38
N GLN A 583 -4.83 -10.17 -4.40
CA GLN A 583 -5.75 -10.09 -5.53
C GLN A 583 -7.20 -10.33 -5.06
N PRO A 584 -8.14 -9.39 -5.28
CA PRO A 584 -9.51 -9.52 -4.79
C PRO A 584 -10.27 -10.63 -5.54
N PRO A 585 -11.23 -11.32 -4.89
CA PRO A 585 -12.17 -12.19 -5.58
C PRO A 585 -12.89 -11.47 -6.73
N PRO A 586 -13.22 -12.15 -7.85
CA PRO A 586 -13.85 -11.52 -9.01
C PRO A 586 -15.14 -10.75 -8.67
N ASP A 587 -15.96 -11.30 -7.78
CA ASP A 587 -17.21 -10.70 -7.31
C ASP A 587 -16.99 -9.38 -6.54
N ILE A 588 -16.05 -9.36 -5.59
CA ILE A 588 -15.68 -8.15 -4.85
C ILE A 588 -15.16 -7.09 -5.82
N ARG A 589 -14.29 -7.49 -6.76
CA ARG A 589 -13.75 -6.58 -7.78
C ARG A 589 -14.83 -6.02 -8.70
N ALA A 590 -15.79 -6.85 -9.13
CA ALA A 590 -16.92 -6.42 -9.95
C ALA A 590 -17.84 -5.46 -9.18
N PHE A 591 -18.11 -5.72 -7.89
CA PHE A 591 -18.85 -4.81 -7.03
C PHE A 591 -18.13 -3.46 -6.88
N THR A 592 -16.81 -3.45 -6.59
CA THR A 592 -16.00 -2.23 -6.51
C THR A 592 -16.08 -1.41 -7.80
N LEU A 593 -15.89 -2.04 -8.96
CA LEU A 593 -16.03 -1.38 -10.27
C LEU A 593 -17.45 -0.85 -10.50
N SER A 594 -18.47 -1.51 -9.95
CA SER A 594 -19.85 -1.04 -10.05
C SER A 594 -20.10 0.24 -9.24
N LEU A 595 -19.43 0.44 -8.09
CA LEU A 595 -19.51 1.67 -7.31
C LEU A 595 -19.02 2.88 -8.12
N ALA A 596 -17.98 2.68 -8.95
CA ALA A 596 -17.48 3.70 -9.85
C ALA A 596 -18.44 4.05 -11.00
N LYS A 597 -19.35 3.14 -11.35
CA LYS A 597 -20.42 3.35 -12.35
C LYS A 597 -21.72 3.79 -11.69
N ASP A 598 -21.63 4.87 -10.91
CA ASP A 598 -22.71 5.57 -10.20
C ASP A 598 -23.49 4.78 -9.12
N ASN A 599 -23.33 3.46 -8.97
CA ASN A 599 -23.99 2.68 -7.89
C ASN A 599 -23.65 3.21 -6.48
N TYR A 600 -22.51 3.89 -6.31
CA TYR A 600 -22.17 4.59 -5.07
C TYR A 600 -23.31 5.49 -4.55
N TYR A 601 -23.95 6.26 -5.43
CA TYR A 601 -25.03 7.17 -5.03
C TYR A 601 -26.33 6.43 -4.67
N GLY A 602 -26.56 5.27 -5.28
CA GLY A 602 -27.71 4.40 -4.97
C GLY A 602 -27.66 3.83 -3.54
N LEU A 603 -26.46 3.65 -2.96
CA LEU A 603 -26.30 3.12 -1.59
C LEU A 603 -26.98 3.97 -0.51
N PHE A 604 -27.09 5.28 -0.73
CA PHE A 604 -27.65 6.22 0.26
C PHE A 604 -28.79 7.09 -0.28
N GLU A 605 -29.34 6.79 -1.47
CA GLU A 605 -30.54 7.47 -2.00
C GLU A 605 -31.70 7.41 -0.99
N LYS A 606 -31.85 6.29 -0.27
CA LYS A 606 -32.81 6.14 0.86
C LYS A 606 -32.69 7.27 1.88
N TYR A 607 -31.47 7.68 2.20
CA TYR A 607 -31.18 8.70 3.22
C TYR A 607 -31.05 10.11 2.62
N PHE A 608 -30.97 10.24 1.29
CA PHE A 608 -30.72 11.50 0.60
C PHE A 608 -31.53 11.63 -0.70
N PRO A 609 -32.87 11.69 -0.59
CA PRO A 609 -33.76 11.54 -1.73
C PRO A 609 -33.72 12.76 -2.69
N PRO A 610 -34.08 12.59 -3.98
CA PRO A 610 -34.04 13.66 -4.98
C PRO A 610 -34.83 14.94 -4.62
N ILE A 611 -35.87 14.83 -3.80
CA ILE A 611 -36.64 15.98 -3.30
C ILE A 611 -35.80 16.89 -2.38
N LEU A 612 -34.96 16.31 -1.52
CA LEU A 612 -34.03 17.07 -0.66
C LEU A 612 -32.93 17.72 -1.49
N GLN A 613 -32.40 17.00 -2.48
CA GLN A 613 -31.43 17.54 -3.45
C GLN A 613 -31.99 18.78 -4.16
N ARG A 614 -33.24 18.71 -4.63
CA ARG A 614 -33.94 19.85 -5.25
C ARG A 614 -34.08 21.04 -4.31
N LEU A 615 -34.53 20.81 -3.07
CA LEU A 615 -34.71 21.88 -2.09
C LEU A 615 -33.38 22.58 -1.73
N ILE A 616 -32.27 21.83 -1.65
CA ILE A 616 -30.92 22.39 -1.46
C ILE A 616 -30.53 23.33 -2.63
N VAL A 617 -30.82 22.95 -3.88
CA VAL A 617 -30.54 23.80 -5.04
C VAL A 617 -31.46 25.02 -5.07
N GLU A 618 -32.74 24.87 -4.73
CA GLU A 618 -33.68 25.99 -4.67
C GLU A 618 -33.31 27.02 -3.59
N ASP A 619 -32.85 26.61 -2.41
CA ASP A 619 -32.30 27.53 -1.40
C ASP A 619 -30.98 28.17 -1.86
N ALA A 620 -30.07 27.41 -2.48
CA ALA A 620 -28.85 27.96 -3.06
C ALA A 620 -29.15 29.05 -4.12
N VAL A 621 -30.14 28.84 -5.00
CA VAL A 621 -30.59 29.84 -5.96
C VAL A 621 -31.20 31.07 -5.26
N LYS A 622 -32.04 30.87 -4.23
CA LYS A 622 -32.60 31.98 -3.43
C LYS A 622 -31.50 32.81 -2.75
N ARG A 623 -30.52 32.18 -2.10
CA ARG A 623 -29.37 32.86 -1.47
C ARG A 623 -28.51 33.60 -2.50
N PHE A 624 -28.30 33.03 -3.69
CA PHE A 624 -27.60 33.70 -4.79
C PHE A 624 -28.36 34.94 -5.29
N LEU A 625 -29.65 34.82 -5.61
CA LEU A 625 -30.48 35.95 -6.05
C LEU A 625 -30.50 37.09 -5.02
N ALA A 626 -30.65 36.76 -3.73
CA ALA A 626 -30.61 37.72 -2.64
C ALA A 626 -29.25 38.45 -2.54
N LYS A 627 -28.14 37.72 -2.70
CA LYS A 627 -26.78 38.28 -2.67
C LYS A 627 -26.51 39.22 -3.85
N GLU A 628 -26.91 38.82 -5.05
CA GLU A 628 -26.75 39.63 -6.28
C GLU A 628 -27.85 40.71 -6.43
N LYS A 629 -28.76 40.83 -5.45
CA LYS A 629 -29.90 41.78 -5.44
C LYS A 629 -30.83 41.63 -6.66
N LEU A 630 -30.97 40.41 -7.16
CA LEU A 630 -31.87 40.05 -8.27
C LEU A 630 -33.27 39.68 -7.73
N PRO A 631 -34.34 39.81 -8.55
CA PRO A 631 -35.69 39.44 -8.12
C PRO A 631 -35.80 37.96 -7.76
N SER A 632 -36.54 37.63 -6.70
CA SER A 632 -36.71 36.26 -6.17
C SER A 632 -37.28 35.26 -7.18
N ASN A 633 -38.03 35.75 -8.18
CA ASN A 633 -38.72 34.92 -9.18
C ASN A 633 -37.98 34.92 -10.54
N ASN A 634 -36.72 35.37 -10.57
CA ASN A 634 -35.95 35.53 -11.82
C ASN A 634 -35.35 34.21 -12.33
N LEU A 635 -35.06 33.26 -11.43
CA LEU A 635 -34.49 31.94 -11.74
C LEU A 635 -35.29 30.85 -11.00
N HIS A 636 -35.70 29.82 -11.72
CA HIS A 636 -36.32 28.61 -11.17
C HIS A 636 -35.49 27.37 -11.52
N VAL A 637 -35.45 26.38 -10.63
CA VAL A 637 -34.78 25.10 -10.90
C VAL A 637 -35.68 24.27 -11.82
N GLU A 638 -35.23 23.97 -13.03
CA GLU A 638 -35.93 23.03 -13.92
C GLU A 638 -35.58 21.60 -13.48
N SER A 639 -34.30 21.23 -13.62
CA SER A 639 -33.77 19.91 -13.29
C SER A 639 -32.36 19.99 -12.70
N ILE A 640 -32.00 18.99 -11.91
CA ILE A 640 -30.61 18.73 -11.52
C ILE A 640 -30.02 17.78 -12.56
N VAL A 641 -28.87 18.14 -13.12
CA VAL A 641 -28.16 17.38 -14.16
C VAL A 641 -27.18 16.40 -13.53
N LYS A 642 -26.36 16.88 -12.57
CA LYS A 642 -25.46 16.06 -11.76
C LYS A 642 -25.39 16.57 -10.33
N PHE A 643 -25.17 15.63 -9.40
CA PHE A 643 -25.09 15.91 -7.96
C PHE A 643 -23.94 15.09 -7.35
N HIS A 644 -22.75 15.68 -7.30
CA HIS A 644 -21.54 15.03 -6.79
C HIS A 644 -21.31 15.32 -5.30
N ILE A 645 -20.94 14.33 -4.51
CA ILE A 645 -20.66 14.50 -3.07
C ILE A 645 -19.22 14.08 -2.76
N THR A 646 -18.29 15.01 -2.97
CA THR A 646 -16.84 14.78 -2.92
C THR A 646 -16.27 14.91 -1.50
N PRO A 647 -15.39 14.03 -1.03
CA PRO A 647 -14.58 14.32 0.16
C PRO A 647 -13.65 15.51 -0.12
N SER A 648 -13.46 16.38 0.87
CA SER A 648 -12.50 17.49 0.78
C SER A 648 -11.09 16.92 0.93
N LEU A 649 -10.19 17.25 -0.01
CA LEU A 649 -8.82 16.71 -0.01
C LEU A 649 -7.93 17.34 1.09
N VAL A 650 -8.37 18.43 1.70
CA VAL A 650 -7.68 19.13 2.79
C VAL A 650 -8.73 19.48 3.84
N PRO A 651 -8.44 19.34 5.16
CA PRO A 651 -9.36 19.79 6.20
C PRO A 651 -9.74 21.27 6.03
N ARG A 652 -11.03 21.58 6.15
CA ARG A 652 -11.54 22.94 5.98
C ARG A 652 -11.11 23.89 7.09
N ASP A 653 -11.13 23.38 8.32
CA ASP A 653 -10.64 24.09 9.48
C ASP A 653 -9.10 23.95 9.56
N PRO A 654 -8.33 25.05 9.51
CA PRO A 654 -6.89 25.02 9.71
C PRO A 654 -6.45 24.41 11.05
N CYS A 655 -7.33 24.37 12.06
CA CYS A 655 -7.06 23.70 13.32
C CYS A 655 -7.01 22.17 13.19
N CYS A 656 -7.73 21.60 12.22
CA CYS A 656 -7.65 20.17 11.88
C CYS A 656 -6.41 19.81 11.06
N SER A 657 -5.63 20.78 10.57
CA SER A 657 -4.47 20.53 9.70
C SER A 657 -3.14 20.30 10.45
N SER A 658 -3.18 19.98 11.75
CA SER A 658 -1.96 19.72 12.53
C SER A 658 -1.38 18.35 12.20
N HIS A 659 -0.04 18.23 12.17
CA HIS A 659 0.64 16.97 11.85
C HIS A 659 0.24 15.80 12.75
N SER A 660 -0.11 16.07 14.01
CA SER A 660 -0.62 15.05 14.91
C SER A 660 -2.04 14.63 14.51
N LEU A 661 -2.96 15.56 14.20
CA LEU A 661 -4.34 15.23 13.83
C LEU A 661 -4.47 14.55 12.45
N THR A 662 -3.63 14.90 11.48
CA THR A 662 -3.65 14.30 10.13
C THR A 662 -3.39 12.79 10.12
N SER A 663 -2.78 12.28 11.18
CA SER A 663 -2.40 10.87 11.31
C SER A 663 -3.42 10.01 12.05
N TYR A 664 -4.41 10.63 12.70
CA TYR A 664 -5.46 9.97 13.49
C TYR A 664 -6.88 10.38 13.08
N SER A 665 -7.05 11.16 12.01
CA SER A 665 -8.37 11.51 11.46
C SER A 665 -8.41 11.33 9.95
N GLU A 666 -9.28 10.44 9.49
CA GLU A 666 -9.71 10.48 8.09
C GLU A 666 -10.45 11.81 7.84
N ILE A 667 -10.39 12.33 6.60
CA ILE A 667 -11.07 13.59 6.28
C ILE A 667 -12.57 13.31 6.08
N THR A 668 -13.39 13.90 6.95
CA THR A 668 -14.85 13.72 6.98
C THR A 668 -15.61 14.95 6.48
N ASP A 669 -14.92 15.91 5.84
CA ASP A 669 -15.51 17.14 5.34
C ASP A 669 -16.02 16.94 3.90
N PHE A 670 -17.33 16.93 3.66
CA PHE A 670 -17.89 16.64 2.31
C PHE A 670 -18.36 17.88 1.55
N THR A 671 -17.85 18.10 0.34
CA THR A 671 -18.23 19.21 -0.54
C THR A 671 -19.15 18.71 -1.65
N TYR A 672 -20.27 19.41 -1.83
CA TYR A 672 -21.35 19.04 -2.74
C TYR A 672 -21.24 19.91 -3.99
N TRP A 673 -21.08 19.27 -5.13
CA TRP A 673 -20.83 19.88 -6.43
C TRP A 673 -22.00 19.58 -7.36
N ILE A 674 -22.76 20.60 -7.71
CA ILE A 674 -24.07 20.44 -8.34
C ILE A 674 -24.07 21.15 -9.68
N VAL A 675 -24.64 20.48 -10.69
CA VAL A 675 -24.95 21.05 -12.01
C VAL A 675 -26.47 21.03 -12.16
N ALA A 676 -27.08 22.17 -12.43
CA ALA A 676 -28.54 22.29 -12.53
C ALA A 676 -28.94 23.17 -13.72
N ASN A 677 -30.02 22.79 -14.41
CA ASN A 677 -30.64 23.64 -15.42
C ASN A 677 -31.62 24.58 -14.73
N LEU A 678 -31.44 25.89 -14.94
CA LEU A 678 -32.31 26.93 -14.42
C LEU A 678 -33.12 27.57 -15.55
N PHE A 679 -34.41 27.76 -15.35
CA PHE A 679 -35.25 28.56 -16.22
C PHE A 679 -35.23 30.02 -15.75
N ASN A 680 -34.90 30.95 -16.65
CA ASN A 680 -34.89 32.38 -16.37
C ASN A 680 -36.19 33.04 -16.86
N SER A 681 -37.06 33.41 -15.91
CA SER A 681 -38.39 33.97 -16.17
C SER A 681 -38.38 35.31 -16.92
N THR A 682 -37.32 36.11 -16.77
CA THR A 682 -37.23 37.43 -17.40
C THR A 682 -36.78 37.36 -18.87
N SER A 683 -35.98 36.36 -19.23
CA SER A 683 -35.43 36.19 -20.58
C SER A 683 -36.06 35.04 -21.37
N GLY A 684 -36.85 34.17 -20.71
CA GLY A 684 -37.47 32.99 -21.33
C GLY A 684 -36.45 31.91 -21.75
N LYS A 685 -35.27 31.88 -21.14
CA LYS A 685 -34.15 31.00 -21.52
C LYS A 685 -33.76 30.04 -20.40
N TYR A 686 -33.32 28.86 -20.80
CA TYR A 686 -32.62 27.92 -19.94
C TYR A 686 -31.14 28.28 -19.81
N ILE A 687 -30.58 28.12 -18.61
CA ILE A 687 -29.19 28.44 -18.26
C ILE A 687 -28.65 27.32 -17.37
N GLU A 688 -27.53 26.68 -17.74
CA GLU A 688 -26.83 25.75 -16.82
C GLU A 688 -26.15 26.56 -15.71
N ALA A 689 -26.36 26.13 -14.47
CA ALA A 689 -25.71 26.68 -13.29
C ALA A 689 -24.85 25.62 -12.60
N ARG A 690 -23.72 26.05 -12.05
CA ARG A 690 -22.85 25.23 -11.21
C ARG A 690 -22.80 25.80 -9.81
N LEU A 691 -22.90 24.92 -8.82
CA LEU A 691 -23.02 25.28 -7.42
C LEU A 691 -22.05 24.44 -6.59
N MET A 692 -21.42 25.08 -5.61
CA MET A 692 -20.68 24.40 -4.55
C MET A 692 -21.34 24.74 -3.23
N VAL A 693 -21.94 23.73 -2.61
CA VAL A 693 -22.53 23.82 -1.27
C VAL A 693 -21.77 22.92 -0.30
N GLN A 694 -21.80 23.25 0.99
CA GLN A 694 -21.07 22.55 2.03
C GLN A 694 -21.91 22.42 3.30
N PRO A 695 -21.81 21.32 4.06
CA PRO A 695 -22.37 21.19 5.40
C PRO A 695 -22.01 22.37 6.30
N SER A 696 -23.02 22.94 6.95
CA SER A 696 -22.87 23.95 8.00
C SER A 696 -22.60 23.30 9.37
N LEU A 697 -23.17 22.12 9.63
CA LEU A 697 -22.76 21.21 10.70
C LEU A 697 -21.65 20.27 10.21
N GLN A 698 -20.70 19.96 11.09
CA GLN A 698 -19.62 19.01 10.84
C GLN A 698 -19.62 17.95 11.94
N ASN A 699 -19.27 16.72 11.59
CA ASN A 699 -19.09 15.64 12.57
C ASN A 699 -17.69 15.66 13.21
N ARG A 700 -16.83 16.59 12.79
CA ARG A 700 -15.46 16.81 13.27
C ARG A 700 -15.30 18.26 13.71
N PHE A 701 -14.75 18.47 14.89
CA PHE A 701 -14.53 19.77 15.51
C PHE A 701 -13.08 19.82 15.98
N CYS A 702 -12.33 20.86 15.60
CA CYS A 702 -10.93 21.05 16.00
C CYS A 702 -10.77 22.38 16.77
N PHE A 703 -9.71 22.51 17.57
CA PHE A 703 -9.58 23.60 18.55
C PHE A 703 -8.17 24.19 18.60
N SER A 704 -8.08 25.53 18.66
CA SER A 704 -6.81 26.26 18.90
C SER A 704 -6.28 26.11 20.32
N ASP A 705 -7.18 26.08 21.29
CA ASP A 705 -6.91 26.23 22.72
C ASP A 705 -7.47 25.04 23.52
N GLY A 706 -6.93 24.83 24.73
CA GLY A 706 -7.24 23.64 25.55
C GLY A 706 -6.59 22.36 25.03
N ASP A 707 -6.56 21.29 25.83
CA ASP A 707 -5.87 20.05 25.46
C ASP A 707 -6.67 19.16 24.49
N LEU A 708 -8.00 19.29 24.46
CA LEU A 708 -8.84 18.61 23.47
C LEU A 708 -8.62 19.29 22.11
N ARG A 709 -7.85 18.64 21.21
CA ARG A 709 -7.51 19.23 19.90
C ARG A 709 -8.47 18.85 18.79
N MET A 710 -9.16 17.72 18.94
CA MET A 710 -10.25 17.32 18.06
C MET A 710 -11.29 16.49 18.81
N ALA A 711 -12.57 16.70 18.49
CA ALA A 711 -13.64 15.74 18.74
C ALA A 711 -14.26 15.32 17.40
N PHE A 712 -14.45 14.01 17.20
CA PHE A 712 -15.29 13.48 16.13
C PHE A 712 -16.47 12.74 16.76
N ILE A 713 -17.68 13.05 16.28
CA ILE A 713 -18.93 12.56 16.87
C ILE A 713 -19.85 12.14 15.72
N SER A 714 -20.31 10.89 15.75
CA SER A 714 -21.17 10.33 14.71
C SER A 714 -22.37 9.59 15.30
N PRO A 715 -23.62 9.88 14.87
CA PRO A 715 -24.78 9.04 15.11
C PRO A 715 -24.88 7.85 14.15
N TRP A 716 -23.98 7.76 13.17
CA TRP A 716 -23.84 6.61 12.27
C TRP A 716 -22.84 5.62 12.85
N ILE A 717 -23.32 4.41 13.13
CA ILE A 717 -22.59 3.33 13.78
C ILE A 717 -22.96 2.03 13.06
N GLY A 718 -21.98 1.21 12.73
CA GLY A 718 -22.21 -0.14 12.18
C GLY A 718 -22.65 -1.13 13.25
N HIS A 719 -22.95 -2.37 12.85
CA HIS A 719 -23.35 -3.43 13.79
C HIS A 719 -22.15 -3.89 14.65
N LEU A 720 -21.88 -3.19 15.76
CA LEU A 720 -20.80 -3.51 16.69
C LEU A 720 -21.22 -4.61 17.69
N GLU A 721 -20.57 -5.76 17.59
CA GLU A 721 -20.65 -6.85 18.56
C GLU A 721 -20.15 -6.40 19.96
N PRO A 722 -20.83 -6.73 21.07
CA PRO A 722 -20.44 -6.26 22.41
C PRO A 722 -19.11 -6.80 22.96
N SER A 723 -18.50 -7.75 22.24
CA SER A 723 -17.35 -8.55 22.66
C SER A 723 -16.00 -7.92 22.32
N ASP A 724 -15.92 -7.05 21.30
CA ASP A 724 -14.68 -6.45 20.79
C ASP A 724 -14.12 -5.30 21.64
N ARG A 725 -13.72 -5.61 22.88
CA ARG A 725 -13.11 -4.63 23.80
C ARG A 725 -11.62 -4.36 23.53
N GLN A 726 -11.10 -4.71 22.34
CA GLN A 726 -9.69 -4.54 21.95
C GLN A 726 -9.50 -3.79 20.62
N PHE A 727 -10.34 -2.80 20.32
CA PHE A 727 -10.11 -1.89 19.20
C PHE A 727 -8.81 -1.08 19.39
N SER A 728 -7.78 -1.45 18.63
CA SER A 728 -6.50 -0.74 18.52
C SER A 728 -6.35 0.03 17.19
N ARG A 729 -7.41 0.10 16.38
CA ARG A 729 -7.48 0.85 15.12
C ARG A 729 -8.57 1.92 15.21
N PHE A 730 -8.17 3.17 15.01
CA PHE A 730 -9.04 4.36 15.11
C PHE A 730 -9.79 4.65 13.80
N THR A 731 -10.48 3.66 13.25
CA THR A 731 -11.34 3.82 12.07
C THR A 731 -12.73 4.29 12.50
N PRO A 732 -13.24 5.43 12.03
CA PRO A 732 -14.67 5.72 12.11
C PRO A 732 -15.35 4.82 11.09
N GLU A 733 -15.88 3.67 11.53
CA GLU A 733 -16.24 2.57 10.62
C GLU A 733 -17.32 2.93 9.60
N ILE A 734 -18.19 3.91 9.88
CA ILE A 734 -19.10 4.50 8.88
C ILE A 734 -18.98 6.03 8.85
N ILE A 735 -18.22 6.56 7.88
CA ILE A 735 -18.18 8.00 7.57
C ILE A 735 -19.30 8.33 6.56
N MET A 736 -20.50 8.65 7.02
CA MET A 736 -21.57 9.06 6.10
C MET A 736 -21.35 10.49 5.56
N PRO A 737 -21.56 10.72 4.25
CA PRO A 737 -21.44 12.02 3.63
C PRO A 737 -22.72 12.86 3.78
N LEU A 738 -23.22 13.01 5.01
CA LEU A 738 -24.47 13.71 5.36
C LEU A 738 -24.31 14.51 6.67
N PRO A 739 -24.90 15.71 6.80
CA PRO A 739 -24.81 16.56 7.99
C PRO A 739 -25.76 16.16 9.14
N PHE A 740 -26.42 15.00 9.04
CA PHE A 740 -27.40 14.50 10.00
C PHE A 740 -27.28 12.97 10.12
N GLY A 741 -27.83 12.42 11.20
CA GLY A 741 -27.97 10.99 11.45
C GLY A 741 -29.40 10.46 11.30
N PRO A 742 -29.58 9.13 11.32
CA PRO A 742 -30.90 8.53 11.41
C PRO A 742 -31.51 8.83 12.79
N ALA A 743 -32.77 9.25 12.82
CA ALA A 743 -33.54 9.30 14.06
C ALA A 743 -33.85 7.88 14.57
N PHE A 744 -34.21 7.81 15.85
CA PHE A 744 -34.44 6.60 16.61
C PHE A 744 -33.22 5.67 16.70
N THR A 745 -32.01 6.18 16.40
CA THR A 745 -30.77 5.51 16.78
C THR A 745 -30.62 5.47 18.30
N ASP A 746 -29.97 4.43 18.80
CA ASP A 746 -29.77 4.18 20.23
C ASP A 746 -28.41 4.68 20.73
N ASP A 747 -27.42 4.73 19.86
CA ASP A 747 -26.00 4.85 20.19
C ASP A 747 -25.34 6.05 19.44
N ILE A 748 -24.34 6.69 20.06
CA ILE A 748 -23.48 7.73 19.44
C ILE A 748 -22.00 7.34 19.58
N LEU A 749 -21.26 7.33 18.47
CA LEU A 749 -19.81 7.14 18.46
C LEU A 749 -19.11 8.47 18.78
N ILE A 750 -18.23 8.46 19.78
CA ILE A 750 -17.48 9.63 20.21
C ILE A 750 -15.98 9.30 20.24
N ASN A 751 -15.21 10.06 19.48
CA ASN A 751 -13.74 10.00 19.38
C ASN A 751 -13.16 11.33 19.85
N LEU A 752 -12.42 11.32 20.98
CA LEU A 752 -11.80 12.51 21.57
C LEU A 752 -10.27 12.42 21.46
N PHE A 753 -9.65 13.42 20.85
CA PHE A 753 -8.21 13.53 20.69
C PHE A 753 -7.65 14.63 21.59
N PHE A 754 -6.81 14.26 22.55
CA PHE A 754 -6.14 15.15 23.48
C PHE A 754 -4.65 15.26 23.13
N SER A 755 -4.10 16.47 23.08
CA SER A 755 -2.66 16.68 22.87
C SER A 755 -2.17 18.01 23.43
N THR A 756 -1.03 17.96 24.12
CA THR A 756 -0.32 19.14 24.65
C THR A 756 0.53 19.85 23.59
N GLU A 757 0.41 19.49 22.31
CA GLU A 757 1.08 20.17 21.21
C GLU A 757 0.62 21.64 21.08
N VAL A 758 1.55 22.55 20.79
CA VAL A 758 1.24 23.95 20.47
C VAL A 758 0.72 24.02 19.04
N VAL A 759 -0.55 24.43 18.88
CA VAL A 759 -1.21 24.53 17.58
C VAL A 759 -0.67 25.72 16.78
N ASN A 760 -0.66 25.61 15.46
CA ASN A 760 -0.15 26.64 14.55
C ASN A 760 -0.90 27.98 14.76
N SER A 761 -0.18 29.10 14.82
CA SER A 761 -0.71 30.48 14.86
C SER A 761 -1.79 30.84 13.81
N LYS A 762 -1.91 30.07 12.72
CA LYS A 762 -2.98 30.22 11.71
C LYS A 762 -4.33 29.61 12.13
N CYS A 763 -4.34 28.70 13.09
CA CYS A 763 -5.55 28.13 13.68
C CYS A 763 -6.19 29.18 14.61
N LYS A 764 -7.42 29.57 14.29
CA LYS A 764 -8.24 30.50 15.06
C LYS A 764 -9.68 30.01 15.02
N THR A 765 -10.08 29.24 16.01
CA THR A 765 -11.46 28.79 16.18
C THR A 765 -12.26 29.78 17.02
N ASP A 766 -13.52 29.99 16.66
CA ASP A 766 -14.46 30.77 17.49
C ASP A 766 -14.81 30.04 18.80
N HIS A 767 -14.61 28.72 18.83
CA HIS A 767 -14.72 27.90 20.02
C HIS A 767 -13.59 28.19 21.01
N LYS A 768 -13.92 28.92 22.08
CA LYS A 768 -13.12 29.05 23.29
C LYS A 768 -13.63 28.07 24.33
N GLY A 769 -12.79 27.13 24.74
CA GLY A 769 -13.02 26.29 25.90
C GLY A 769 -11.79 26.32 26.79
N ASN A 770 -11.98 26.45 28.10
CA ASN A 770 -10.90 26.17 29.05
C ASN A 770 -10.40 24.71 28.88
N PRO A 771 -9.11 24.43 29.15
CA PRO A 771 -8.55 23.09 29.08
C PRO A 771 -9.34 22.11 29.98
N ILE A 772 -9.62 20.91 29.45
CA ILE A 772 -10.22 19.79 30.20
C ILE A 772 -9.17 19.12 31.10
N LEU A 773 -7.88 19.35 30.86
CA LEU A 773 -6.81 18.89 31.74
C LEU A 773 -6.34 20.07 32.60
N SER A 774 -6.51 19.95 33.91
CA SER A 774 -5.71 20.75 34.85
C SER A 774 -4.20 20.59 34.51
N PRO A 775 -3.37 21.64 34.61
CA PRO A 775 -1.96 21.58 34.21
C PRO A 775 -1.19 20.54 35.05
N MET A 776 -1.04 19.34 34.49
CA MET A 776 -0.51 18.18 35.19
C MET A 776 0.91 18.44 35.71
N ASN A 777 1.10 18.25 37.01
CA ASN A 777 2.43 18.28 37.60
C ASN A 777 3.18 17.02 37.17
N THR A 778 4.07 17.15 36.18
CA THR A 778 4.73 16.04 35.46
C THR A 778 5.64 15.13 36.30
N LYS A 779 5.63 15.27 37.63
CA LYS A 779 6.45 14.52 38.59
C LYS A 779 5.70 13.38 39.28
N ASN A 780 4.36 13.41 39.38
CA ASN A 780 3.58 12.36 40.05
C ASN A 780 2.67 11.64 39.04
N PHE A 781 2.84 10.32 38.90
CA PHE A 781 2.18 9.51 37.87
C PHE A 781 0.94 8.76 38.42
N THR A 782 -0.07 9.47 38.90
CA THR A 782 -1.31 8.89 39.45
C THR A 782 -2.60 9.43 38.85
N ASP A 783 -2.51 10.45 38.01
CA ASP A 783 -3.63 11.33 37.73
C ASP A 783 -4.51 10.75 36.60
N PHE A 784 -5.73 10.35 36.97
CA PHE A 784 -6.82 10.10 36.05
C PHE A 784 -7.79 11.30 36.08
N ILE A 785 -8.45 11.58 34.96
CA ILE A 785 -9.45 12.66 34.88
C ILE A 785 -10.79 12.04 34.54
N ILE A 786 -11.83 12.45 35.29
CA ILE A 786 -13.22 12.04 35.04
C ILE A 786 -13.88 13.13 34.21
N VAL A 787 -14.25 12.79 32.97
CA VAL A 787 -15.01 13.65 32.08
C VAL A 787 -16.46 13.16 32.06
N ASN A 788 -17.39 14.07 32.27
CA ASN A 788 -18.81 13.81 32.19
C ASN A 788 -19.34 14.23 30.81
N LEU A 789 -20.08 13.32 30.19
CA LEU A 789 -20.72 13.45 28.89
C LEU A 789 -22.22 13.49 29.13
N ARG A 790 -22.91 14.47 28.56
CA ARG A 790 -24.36 14.66 28.67
C ARG A 790 -24.94 14.87 27.29
N LEU A 791 -26.01 14.16 26.96
CA LEU A 791 -26.73 14.39 25.72
C LEU A 791 -28.04 15.14 26.03
N ILE A 792 -28.17 16.31 25.42
CA ILE A 792 -29.33 17.20 25.57
C ILE A 792 -30.25 17.02 24.36
N SER A 793 -31.53 16.80 24.63
CA SER A 793 -32.60 16.61 23.64
C SER A 793 -32.99 17.90 22.91
N PRO A 794 -33.74 17.82 21.80
CA PRO A 794 -34.29 19.00 21.12
C PRO A 794 -35.18 19.88 22.01
N ASN A 795 -35.74 19.30 23.08
CA ASN A 795 -36.56 19.98 24.08
C ASN A 795 -35.74 20.57 25.25
N TYR A 796 -34.40 20.59 25.14
CA TYR A 796 -33.44 21.06 26.15
C TYR A 796 -33.38 20.21 27.44
N GLU A 797 -33.78 18.93 27.37
CA GLU A 797 -33.76 17.99 28.50
C GLU A 797 -32.54 17.05 28.43
N GLU A 798 -31.94 16.70 29.59
CA GLU A 798 -30.88 15.70 29.65
C GLU A 798 -31.46 14.29 29.47
N LYS A 799 -31.19 13.65 28.33
CA LYS A 799 -31.71 12.31 27.99
C LYS A 799 -30.89 11.19 28.65
N CYS A 800 -29.57 11.37 28.69
CA CYS A 800 -28.60 10.39 29.14
C CYS A 800 -27.29 11.10 29.52
N ALA A 801 -26.58 10.54 30.50
CA ALA A 801 -25.25 11.00 30.89
C ALA A 801 -24.35 9.82 31.23
N THR A 802 -23.06 9.93 30.93
CA THR A 802 -22.05 8.93 31.29
C THR A 802 -20.75 9.59 31.73
N ASN A 803 -19.94 8.87 32.50
CA ASN A 803 -18.64 9.34 32.99
C ASN A 803 -17.54 8.46 32.39
N ILE A 804 -16.57 9.09 31.72
CA ILE A 804 -15.41 8.41 31.15
C ILE A 804 -14.15 8.70 31.99
N LEU A 805 -13.27 7.70 32.07
CA LEU A 805 -12.00 7.78 32.79
C LEU A 805 -10.85 7.96 31.80
N LEU A 806 -10.22 9.13 31.81
CA LEU A 806 -9.00 9.40 31.05
C LEU A 806 -7.78 8.98 31.89
N ASN A 807 -6.96 8.05 31.40
CA ASN A 807 -5.77 7.54 32.09
C ASN A 807 -4.56 7.53 31.15
N TRP A 808 -3.47 8.18 31.56
CA TRP A 808 -2.25 8.38 30.76
C TRP A 808 -1.24 7.21 30.78
N LYS A 809 -1.46 6.17 31.59
CA LYS A 809 -0.44 5.12 31.84
C LYS A 809 -0.37 3.97 30.83
N ASN A 810 -1.47 3.69 30.13
CA ASN A 810 -1.64 2.41 29.42
C ASN A 810 -1.84 2.53 27.89
N GLU A 811 -1.67 3.72 27.30
CA GLU A 811 -1.88 3.93 25.87
C GLU A 811 -0.55 4.18 25.14
N GLU A 812 -0.33 3.43 24.05
CA GLU A 812 0.98 3.32 23.40
C GLU A 812 1.46 4.65 22.81
N THR A 813 2.52 5.22 23.40
CA THR A 813 3.27 6.31 22.76
C THR A 813 4.12 5.77 21.60
N LYS A 814 3.50 5.49 20.46
CA LYS A 814 4.20 5.19 19.18
C LYS A 814 4.80 6.46 18.57
N THR A 815 5.83 7.00 19.21
CA THR A 815 6.69 8.05 18.63
C THR A 815 8.17 7.80 18.96
N THR A 816 8.84 7.12 18.04
CA THR A 816 10.30 7.00 17.95
C THR A 816 10.91 8.29 17.38
N SER A 817 11.36 9.21 18.24
CA SER A 817 12.34 10.25 17.91
C SER A 817 12.76 11.04 19.15
N THR A 818 14.04 11.44 19.23
CA THR A 818 14.73 11.90 20.45
C THR A 818 14.59 13.38 20.82
N GLN A 819 13.63 14.12 20.25
CA GLN A 819 13.38 15.53 20.60
C GLN A 819 11.92 15.74 21.04
N GLN A 820 11.75 16.00 22.34
CA GLN A 820 10.48 16.23 23.07
C GLN A 820 9.37 15.19 22.81
N LYS A 821 9.15 14.30 23.78
CA LYS A 821 7.98 13.38 23.80
C LYS A 821 6.67 14.18 23.86
N LYS A 822 6.12 14.55 22.69
CA LYS A 822 4.74 15.03 22.54
C LYS A 822 3.80 13.94 23.07
N ARG A 823 2.88 14.31 23.96
CA ARG A 823 1.89 13.39 24.53
C ARG A 823 0.56 13.64 23.83
N ALA A 824 0.11 12.68 23.03
CA ALA A 824 -1.23 12.63 22.48
C ALA A 824 -1.96 11.40 23.04
N ILE A 825 -3.27 11.52 23.23
CA ILE A 825 -4.18 10.44 23.63
C ILE A 825 -5.42 10.51 22.75
N VAL A 826 -5.92 9.34 22.35
CA VAL A 826 -7.17 9.21 21.59
C VAL A 826 -8.09 8.27 22.34
N LYS A 827 -9.30 8.73 22.65
CA LYS A 827 -10.32 7.94 23.34
C LYS A 827 -11.54 7.77 22.48
N SER A 828 -11.85 6.52 22.17
CA SER A 828 -12.99 6.09 21.39
C SER A 828 -13.93 5.29 22.28
N PHE A 829 -15.23 5.60 22.24
CA PHE A 829 -16.27 4.84 22.93
C PHE A 829 -17.64 5.15 22.32
N VAL A 830 -18.61 4.28 22.61
CA VAL A 830 -20.00 4.44 22.19
C VAL A 830 -20.86 4.83 23.40
N MET A 831 -21.62 5.91 23.28
CA MET A 831 -22.57 6.37 24.29
C MET A 831 -23.97 5.87 23.93
N ARG A 832 -24.54 5.02 24.79
CA ARG A 832 -25.89 4.46 24.63
C ARG A 832 -26.91 5.35 25.33
N CYS A 833 -27.94 5.76 24.60
CA CYS A 833 -28.96 6.72 25.04
C CYS A 833 -30.40 6.31 24.73
N ASN A 834 -30.58 5.36 23.83
CA ASN A 834 -31.82 4.71 23.41
C ASN A 834 -32.91 5.65 22.86
N ASN A 835 -33.42 5.32 21.67
CA ASN A 835 -34.57 5.96 21.03
C ASN A 835 -34.44 7.51 20.98
N MET A 836 -33.45 7.99 20.21
CA MET A 836 -33.21 9.43 20.01
C MET A 836 -34.10 9.99 18.89
N GLU A 837 -35.18 10.66 19.28
CA GLU A 837 -36.17 11.30 18.39
C GLU A 837 -35.58 12.33 17.40
N PRO A 838 -36.28 12.63 16.28
CA PRO A 838 -35.84 13.64 15.31
C PRO A 838 -35.60 15.03 15.91
N GLY A 839 -34.65 15.77 15.35
CA GLY A 839 -34.37 17.16 15.69
C GLY A 839 -32.91 17.45 16.02
N LYS A 840 -32.67 18.63 16.60
CA LYS A 840 -31.32 19.10 16.98
C LYS A 840 -30.96 18.67 18.40
N TRP A 841 -30.01 17.77 18.51
CA TRP A 841 -29.42 17.32 19.78
C TRP A 841 -28.14 18.10 20.09
N THR A 842 -27.68 18.08 21.35
CA THR A 842 -26.38 18.65 21.73
C THR A 842 -25.65 17.74 22.72
N LEU A 843 -24.46 17.26 22.34
CA LEU A 843 -23.55 16.59 23.28
C LEU A 843 -22.75 17.66 24.03
N GLN A 844 -22.76 17.58 25.35
CA GLN A 844 -21.97 18.40 26.27
C GLN A 844 -20.84 17.57 26.89
N ILE A 845 -19.64 18.15 26.95
CA ILE A 845 -18.44 17.53 27.55
C ILE A 845 -17.83 18.48 28.58
N ARG A 846 -17.56 17.99 29.80
CA ARG A 846 -17.01 18.77 30.92
C ARG A 846 -16.14 17.94 31.88
N GLU A 847 -15.10 18.54 32.47
CA GLU A 847 -14.35 17.97 33.60
C GLU A 847 -15.24 17.94 34.86
N MET A 848 -15.21 16.85 35.64
CA MET A 848 -16.00 16.75 36.88
C MET A 848 -15.28 17.35 38.09
N GLU A 849 -13.98 17.11 38.26
CA GLU A 849 -13.20 17.61 39.40
C GLU A 849 -11.74 17.88 38.99
N PRO A 850 -11.18 19.07 39.29
CA PRO A 850 -11.85 20.25 39.85
C PRO A 850 -12.73 20.95 38.80
N VAL A 851 -13.95 21.39 39.17
CA VAL A 851 -14.85 22.12 38.27
C VAL A 851 -14.25 23.50 37.91
N LYS A 852 -13.46 23.54 36.83
CA LYS A 852 -12.83 24.77 36.30
C LYS A 852 -12.94 24.90 34.77
N SER A 853 -13.23 23.82 34.05
CA SER A 853 -13.36 23.83 32.59
C SER A 853 -14.73 24.38 32.13
N ASP A 854 -14.75 25.10 31.01
CA ASP A 854 -15.99 25.43 30.31
C ASP A 854 -16.58 24.17 29.65
N VAL A 855 -17.89 24.18 29.40
CA VAL A 855 -18.57 23.05 28.75
C VAL A 855 -18.41 23.15 27.24
N TYR A 856 -17.83 22.12 26.63
CA TYR A 856 -17.77 21.99 25.18
C TYR A 856 -19.14 21.53 24.68
N HIS A 857 -19.66 22.19 23.64
CA HIS A 857 -20.99 21.94 23.08
C HIS A 857 -20.88 21.50 21.63
N PHE A 858 -21.42 20.31 21.33
CA PHE A 858 -21.35 19.70 20.01
C PHE A 858 -22.77 19.48 19.47
N PRO A 859 -23.22 20.28 18.49
CA PRO A 859 -24.54 20.11 17.89
C PRO A 859 -24.57 18.85 17.00
N LEU A 860 -25.67 18.11 17.08
CA LEU A 860 -25.96 16.94 16.26
C LEU A 860 -27.38 17.10 15.69
N TYR A 861 -27.66 16.56 14.52
CA TYR A 861 -29.01 16.57 13.94
C TYR A 861 -29.44 15.14 13.60
N LEU A 862 -30.63 14.74 14.03
CA LEU A 862 -31.22 13.43 13.72
C LEU A 862 -32.50 13.62 12.90
N PHE A 863 -32.72 12.74 11.91
CA PHE A 863 -33.84 12.85 10.99
C PHE A 863 -34.53 11.50 10.74
N ASP A 864 -35.86 11.48 10.83
CA ASP A 864 -36.65 10.31 10.47
C ASP A 864 -36.93 10.32 8.97
N ILE A 865 -36.56 9.21 8.34
CA ILE A 865 -36.55 9.00 6.89
C ILE A 865 -37.66 8.01 6.48
N GLN A 866 -38.25 7.30 7.44
CA GLN A 866 -39.18 6.20 7.20
C GLN A 866 -40.64 6.59 7.46
N THR A 867 -40.90 7.56 8.34
CA THR A 867 -42.28 7.90 8.78
C THR A 867 -42.57 9.41 8.84
N SER A 868 -42.84 10.05 7.69
CA SER A 868 -43.40 11.42 7.67
C SER A 868 -44.54 11.63 6.68
N GLY A 869 -45.74 11.90 7.22
CA GLY A 869 -46.91 12.34 6.45
C GLY A 869 -46.85 13.80 5.98
N ASP A 870 -45.88 14.58 6.49
CA ASP A 870 -45.54 15.93 6.03
C ASP A 870 -44.02 16.06 5.78
N LEU A 871 -43.55 15.24 4.83
CA LEU A 871 -42.16 15.24 4.38
C LEU A 871 -41.72 16.64 3.88
N ALA A 872 -42.62 17.42 3.28
CA ALA A 872 -42.29 18.71 2.70
C ALA A 872 -41.93 19.78 3.75
N SER A 873 -42.65 19.84 4.87
CA SER A 873 -42.33 20.78 5.95
C SER A 873 -41.00 20.44 6.64
N GLN A 874 -40.79 19.16 6.98
CA GLN A 874 -39.57 18.71 7.66
C GLN A 874 -38.31 18.86 6.79
N LEU A 875 -38.40 18.58 5.48
CA LEU A 875 -37.26 18.75 4.58
C LEU A 875 -36.82 20.22 4.48
N ASN A 876 -37.71 21.21 4.60
CA ASN A 876 -37.33 22.62 4.56
C ASN A 876 -36.40 23.01 5.73
N GLU A 877 -36.61 22.44 6.93
CA GLU A 877 -35.72 22.70 8.07
C GLU A 877 -34.30 22.15 7.84
N LEU A 878 -34.19 20.98 7.19
CA LEU A 878 -32.90 20.37 6.86
C LEU A 878 -32.06 21.18 5.87
N VAL A 879 -32.68 21.95 4.95
CA VAL A 879 -31.92 22.67 3.92
C VAL A 879 -30.91 23.66 4.52
N HIS A 880 -31.19 24.20 5.72
CA HIS A 880 -30.28 25.06 6.46
C HIS A 880 -28.99 24.36 6.94
N LEU A 881 -28.92 23.03 6.85
CA LEU A 881 -27.69 22.25 7.09
C LEU A 881 -26.67 22.38 5.95
N TRP A 882 -27.01 23.04 4.83
CA TRP A 882 -26.07 23.36 3.75
C TRP A 882 -25.91 24.87 3.55
N ASP A 883 -24.67 25.27 3.30
CA ASP A 883 -24.27 26.63 2.97
C ASP A 883 -23.77 26.72 1.53
N LEU A 884 -24.25 27.73 0.80
CA LEU A 884 -23.72 28.13 -0.49
C LEU A 884 -22.33 28.77 -0.35
N LYS A 885 -21.31 28.20 -1.00
CA LYS A 885 -19.93 28.73 -1.00
C LYS A 885 -19.51 29.33 -2.35
N ARG A 886 -19.97 28.74 -3.47
CA ARG A 886 -19.78 29.26 -4.84
C ARG A 886 -21.03 29.01 -5.68
N PHE A 887 -21.33 29.94 -6.59
CA PHE A 887 -22.41 29.84 -7.57
C PHE A 887 -21.90 30.44 -8.89
N LEU A 888 -22.23 29.82 -10.01
CA LEU A 888 -21.85 30.24 -11.36
C LEU A 888 -23.01 29.98 -12.31
N LEU A 889 -23.34 30.97 -13.13
CA LEU A 889 -24.17 30.80 -14.32
C LEU A 889 -23.25 30.60 -15.53
N LEU A 890 -23.45 29.53 -16.29
CA LEU A 890 -22.68 29.29 -17.51
C LEU A 890 -23.28 30.06 -18.69
N ASN A 891 -22.38 30.56 -19.52
CA ASN A 891 -22.66 31.10 -20.84
C ASN A 891 -21.89 30.27 -21.89
N ASN A 892 -22.10 30.54 -23.19
CA ASN A 892 -21.45 29.83 -24.28
C ASN A 892 -19.90 29.93 -24.29
N GLU A 893 -19.31 30.86 -23.52
CA GLU A 893 -17.86 31.04 -23.42
C GLU A 893 -17.24 30.21 -22.27
N ASN A 894 -18.02 29.94 -21.21
CA ASN A 894 -17.61 29.18 -20.03
C ASN A 894 -18.18 27.75 -19.99
N SER A 895 -19.10 27.39 -20.90
CA SER A 895 -19.68 26.05 -21.01
C SER A 895 -18.61 25.00 -21.36
N PHE A 896 -18.21 24.21 -20.36
CA PHE A 896 -17.31 23.06 -20.54
C PHE A 896 -18.11 21.77 -20.36
N LYS A 897 -18.27 21.00 -21.43
CA LYS A 897 -19.10 19.78 -21.55
C LYS A 897 -18.53 18.52 -20.86
N PHE A 898 -17.82 18.72 -19.76
CA PHE A 898 -17.14 17.67 -18.99
C PHE A 898 -18.06 16.55 -18.46
N PHE A 899 -19.37 16.75 -18.52
CA PHE A 899 -20.37 15.99 -17.78
C PHE A 899 -21.50 15.45 -18.66
N GLU A 900 -21.27 15.25 -19.97
CA GLU A 900 -22.25 14.53 -20.77
C GLU A 900 -22.45 13.10 -20.26
N SER A 901 -23.67 12.58 -20.43
CA SER A 901 -23.99 11.20 -20.06
C SER A 901 -23.35 10.24 -21.05
N GLU A 902 -22.66 9.21 -20.55
CA GLU A 902 -22.48 7.98 -21.34
C GLU A 902 -23.86 7.56 -21.85
N THR A 903 -24.00 7.49 -23.18
CA THR A 903 -25.23 7.00 -23.80
C THR A 903 -25.52 5.61 -23.27
N GLN A 904 -26.70 5.39 -22.69
CA GLN A 904 -27.16 4.05 -22.36
C GLN A 904 -27.16 3.22 -23.64
N ASP A 905 -26.20 2.30 -23.75
CA ASP A 905 -26.13 1.34 -24.83
C ASP A 905 -27.30 0.35 -24.64
N GLU A 906 -28.47 0.68 -25.19
CA GLU A 906 -29.72 -0.08 -25.00
C GLU A 906 -29.68 -1.50 -25.61
N ASN A 907 -28.55 -1.91 -26.19
CA ASN A 907 -28.36 -3.20 -26.87
C ASN A 907 -27.58 -4.25 -26.05
N LEU A 908 -27.54 -4.13 -24.73
CA LEU A 908 -27.23 -5.26 -23.83
C LEU A 908 -28.52 -5.86 -23.28
N ASP A 909 -28.86 -7.05 -23.78
CA ASP A 909 -30.11 -7.76 -23.52
C ASP A 909 -30.16 -8.34 -22.09
N ILE A 910 -30.38 -7.46 -21.12
CA ILE A 910 -30.64 -7.81 -19.72
C ILE A 910 -32.17 -7.90 -19.55
N PRO A 911 -32.72 -9.02 -19.05
CA PRO A 911 -34.17 -9.24 -19.03
C PRO A 911 -34.90 -8.24 -18.11
N LYS A 912 -35.45 -7.16 -18.70
CA LYS A 912 -36.23 -6.09 -18.05
C LYS A 912 -37.56 -6.62 -17.46
N LYS A 913 -37.52 -7.34 -16.33
CA LYS A 913 -38.73 -7.73 -15.58
C LYS A 913 -39.18 -6.59 -14.66
N LYS A 914 -39.96 -5.65 -15.20
CA LYS A 914 -40.63 -4.59 -14.42
C LYS A 914 -41.61 -5.22 -13.41
N ILE A 915 -41.23 -5.28 -12.15
CA ILE A 915 -42.15 -5.61 -11.05
C ILE A 915 -43.08 -4.40 -10.85
N LYS A 916 -44.39 -4.63 -10.93
CA LYS A 916 -45.40 -3.59 -10.68
C LYS A 916 -45.62 -3.44 -9.17
N LEU A 917 -45.79 -2.19 -8.74
CA LEU A 917 -45.94 -1.80 -7.33
C LEU A 917 -47.34 -2.09 -6.73
N SER A 918 -48.03 -3.14 -7.20
CA SER A 918 -49.45 -3.41 -6.87
C SER A 918 -49.68 -4.58 -5.91
N ASP A 919 -48.70 -5.46 -5.71
CA ASP A 919 -48.96 -6.79 -5.14
C ASP A 919 -48.66 -6.87 -3.63
N PHE A 920 -48.34 -5.74 -2.99
CA PHE A 920 -47.91 -5.67 -1.58
C PHE A 920 -49.04 -5.55 -0.54
N HIS A 921 -50.32 -5.53 -0.94
CA HIS A 921 -51.43 -5.21 -0.03
C HIS A 921 -52.30 -6.38 0.46
N ASN A 922 -52.02 -7.64 0.08
CA ASN A 922 -52.77 -8.81 0.55
C ASN A 922 -51.87 -9.91 1.14
N SER A 923 -51.42 -9.70 2.39
CA SER A 923 -50.83 -10.79 3.19
C SER A 923 -51.03 -10.64 4.72
N GLU A 924 -52.01 -9.84 5.16
CA GLU A 924 -52.61 -10.09 6.48
C GLU A 924 -53.62 -11.24 6.33
N ASN A 925 -53.37 -12.35 7.03
CA ASN A 925 -54.13 -13.62 7.12
C ASN A 925 -53.53 -14.86 6.41
N ALA A 926 -52.36 -15.32 6.86
CA ALA A 926 -52.01 -16.73 6.82
C ALA A 926 -51.45 -17.17 8.18
N LYS A 927 -51.97 -18.26 8.76
CA LYS A 927 -51.67 -18.69 10.13
C LYS A 927 -50.27 -19.32 10.24
N HIS A 928 -49.66 -19.18 11.43
CA HIS A 928 -48.49 -19.94 11.85
C HIS A 928 -48.61 -21.45 11.53
N GLN A 929 -47.57 -22.01 10.90
CA GLN A 929 -47.10 -23.35 11.17
C GLN A 929 -45.58 -23.33 11.40
N ARG A 930 -45.16 -23.88 12.55
CA ARG A 930 -43.75 -24.12 12.86
C ARG A 930 -43.33 -25.45 12.23
N SER A 931 -42.23 -25.48 11.49
CA SER A 931 -41.47 -26.71 11.19
C SER A 931 -40.00 -26.50 11.53
N GLY A 932 -39.66 -26.72 12.80
CA GLY A 932 -38.27 -26.83 13.25
C GLY A 932 -37.91 -28.28 13.55
N ASN A 933 -36.62 -28.61 13.43
CA ASN A 933 -35.96 -29.88 13.79
C ASN A 933 -36.15 -31.12 12.89
N SER A 934 -36.91 -31.11 11.79
CA SER A 934 -36.94 -32.26 10.85
C SER A 934 -35.67 -32.37 10.00
N ASP A 935 -35.26 -31.27 9.39
CA ASP A 935 -34.44 -31.32 8.16
C ASP A 935 -32.98 -31.67 8.43
N PHE A 936 -32.42 -31.24 9.58
CA PHE A 936 -31.04 -31.54 9.95
C PHE A 936 -30.82 -33.04 10.19
N HIS A 937 -31.78 -33.72 10.85
CA HIS A 937 -31.68 -35.16 11.08
C HIS A 937 -31.81 -35.95 9.78
N GLN A 938 -32.68 -35.53 8.88
CA GLN A 938 -32.83 -36.17 7.57
C GLN A 938 -31.56 -35.99 6.73
N TRP A 939 -31.02 -34.76 6.64
CA TRP A 939 -29.75 -34.47 5.97
C TRP A 939 -28.57 -35.29 6.53
N PHE A 940 -28.43 -35.39 7.86
CA PHE A 940 -27.37 -36.16 8.52
C PHE A 940 -27.48 -37.68 8.26
N ILE A 941 -28.70 -38.21 8.18
CA ILE A 941 -28.95 -39.62 7.82
C ILE A 941 -28.63 -39.86 6.33
N CYS A 942 -29.08 -38.98 5.43
CA CYS A 942 -28.88 -39.13 3.98
C CYS A 942 -27.41 -38.97 3.54
N THR A 943 -26.60 -38.21 4.29
CA THR A 943 -25.18 -37.93 3.94
C THR A 943 -24.17 -38.93 4.53
N GLY A 944 -24.60 -39.98 5.23
CA GLY A 944 -23.68 -40.98 5.79
C GLY A 944 -23.12 -40.64 7.18
N GLY A 945 -23.79 -39.78 7.95
CA GLY A 945 -23.29 -39.24 9.23
C GLY A 945 -22.98 -40.27 10.32
N PHE A 946 -23.75 -41.36 10.46
CA PHE A 946 -23.50 -42.38 11.49
C PHE A 946 -22.30 -43.27 11.16
N ALA A 947 -22.15 -43.70 9.91
CA ALA A 947 -21.00 -44.50 9.48
C ALA A 947 -19.68 -43.71 9.63
N SER A 948 -19.66 -42.45 9.21
CA SER A 948 -18.48 -41.58 9.31
C SER A 948 -18.10 -41.25 10.76
N THR A 949 -19.05 -40.89 11.62
CA THR A 949 -18.78 -40.65 13.05
C THR A 949 -18.35 -41.91 13.79
N PHE A 950 -18.94 -43.08 13.51
CA PHE A 950 -18.51 -44.33 14.13
C PHE A 950 -17.12 -44.77 13.65
N SER A 951 -16.79 -44.60 12.37
CA SER A 951 -15.43 -44.81 11.86
C SER A 951 -14.41 -43.88 12.50
N LEU A 952 -14.75 -42.60 12.71
CA LEU A 952 -13.88 -41.65 13.40
C LEU A 952 -13.63 -42.05 14.86
N CYS A 953 -14.68 -42.43 15.59
CA CYS A 953 -14.57 -42.97 16.96
C CYS A 953 -13.72 -44.25 17.00
N LEU A 954 -13.91 -45.19 16.07
CA LEU A 954 -13.10 -46.41 15.98
C LEU A 954 -11.62 -46.06 15.74
N LEU A 955 -11.34 -45.10 14.86
CA LEU A 955 -9.98 -44.66 14.54
C LEU A 955 -9.32 -43.96 15.74
N ILE A 956 -10.06 -43.15 16.49
CA ILE A 956 -9.61 -42.56 17.76
C ILE A 956 -9.29 -43.65 18.80
N VAL A 957 -10.17 -44.66 18.97
CA VAL A 957 -9.93 -45.78 19.89
C VAL A 957 -8.69 -46.58 19.48
N LEU A 958 -8.51 -46.87 18.18
CA LEU A 958 -7.35 -47.60 17.65
C LEU A 958 -6.03 -46.80 17.76
N VAL A 959 -6.08 -45.47 17.61
CA VAL A 959 -4.91 -44.59 17.77
C VAL A 959 -4.54 -44.44 19.25
N TYR A 960 -5.53 -44.20 20.11
CA TYR A 960 -5.31 -43.96 21.55
C TYR A 960 -4.82 -45.23 22.29
N TYR A 961 -5.32 -46.41 21.92
CA TYR A 961 -4.96 -47.69 22.58
C TYR A 961 -3.84 -48.49 21.90
N ARG A 962 -3.08 -47.90 20.97
CA ARG A 962 -1.97 -48.54 20.22
C ARG A 962 -0.78 -49.01 21.08
N LYS A 963 -0.88 -48.93 22.42
CA LYS A 963 0.17 -49.26 23.40
C LYS A 963 -0.15 -50.47 24.31
N SER A 964 -1.29 -51.16 24.12
CA SER A 964 -1.67 -52.35 24.90
C SER A 964 -1.99 -53.56 24.00
N ARG A 965 -1.61 -54.78 24.42
CA ARG A 965 -1.89 -56.01 23.66
C ARG A 965 -3.36 -56.41 23.82
N PHE A 966 -4.12 -56.35 22.73
CA PHE A 966 -5.53 -56.77 22.72
C PHE A 966 -5.73 -58.23 22.28
N HIS A 967 -6.71 -58.90 22.88
CA HIS A 967 -7.24 -60.17 22.36
C HIS A 967 -7.98 -59.95 21.04
N GLN A 968 -7.73 -60.82 20.05
CA GLN A 968 -8.28 -60.72 18.69
C GLN A 968 -9.82 -60.64 18.64
N ASN A 969 -10.52 -61.19 19.63
CA ASN A 969 -11.98 -61.24 19.68
C ASN A 969 -12.62 -59.84 19.75
N LEU A 970 -12.00 -58.84 20.39
CA LEU A 970 -12.60 -57.50 20.46
C LEU A 970 -12.60 -56.79 19.09
N ILE A 971 -11.55 -57.01 18.29
CA ILE A 971 -11.45 -56.43 16.94
C ILE A 971 -12.57 -57.00 16.05
N TRP A 972 -12.85 -58.31 16.16
CA TRP A 972 -13.98 -58.93 15.47
C TRP A 972 -15.35 -58.39 15.92
N VAL A 973 -15.54 -58.14 17.21
CA VAL A 973 -16.78 -57.52 17.73
C VAL A 973 -16.95 -56.09 17.20
N LEU A 974 -15.89 -55.29 17.14
CA LEU A 974 -15.91 -53.92 16.60
C LEU A 974 -16.11 -53.88 15.08
N LEU A 975 -15.59 -54.86 14.33
CA LEU A 975 -15.86 -55.00 12.90
C LEU A 975 -17.32 -55.44 12.65
N LEU A 976 -17.85 -56.38 13.43
CA LEU A 976 -19.25 -56.81 13.36
C LEU A 976 -20.23 -55.68 13.70
N SER A 977 -19.94 -54.87 14.71
CA SER A 977 -20.79 -53.70 15.02
C SER A 977 -20.71 -52.63 13.93
N MET A 978 -19.55 -52.39 13.33
CA MET A 978 -19.43 -51.46 12.20
C MET A 978 -20.24 -51.93 10.98
N ILE A 979 -20.19 -53.24 10.64
CA ILE A 979 -21.01 -53.82 9.56
C ILE A 979 -22.50 -53.67 9.87
N LEU A 980 -22.93 -53.92 11.11
CA LEU A 980 -24.33 -53.78 11.52
C LEU A 980 -24.81 -52.32 11.41
N ILE A 981 -23.98 -51.35 11.80
CA ILE A 981 -24.29 -49.91 11.71
C ILE A 981 -24.38 -49.46 10.25
N VAL A 982 -23.49 -49.93 9.37
CA VAL A 982 -23.56 -49.63 7.93
C VAL A 982 -24.83 -50.20 7.31
N LEU A 983 -25.21 -51.45 7.63
CA LEU A 983 -26.47 -52.04 7.17
C LEU A 983 -27.70 -51.29 7.69
N LEU A 984 -27.68 -50.85 8.95
CA LEU A 984 -28.74 -50.01 9.53
C LEU A 984 -28.85 -48.67 8.82
N GLN A 985 -27.74 -48.01 8.50
CA GLN A 985 -27.76 -46.74 7.77
C GLN A 985 -28.21 -46.91 6.31
N ILE A 986 -27.86 -48.02 5.63
CA ILE A 986 -28.40 -48.31 4.29
C ILE A 986 -29.92 -48.50 4.34
N ALA A 987 -30.44 -49.21 5.35
CA ALA A 987 -31.89 -49.37 5.53
C ALA A 987 -32.61 -48.03 5.84
N LEU A 988 -32.01 -47.17 6.66
CA LEU A 988 -32.53 -45.83 6.96
C LEU A 988 -32.46 -44.89 5.74
N TYR A 989 -31.38 -44.96 4.95
CA TYR A 989 -31.25 -44.21 3.70
C TYR A 989 -32.36 -44.58 2.70
N LEU A 990 -32.57 -45.89 2.48
CA LEU A 990 -33.60 -46.39 1.57
C LEU A 990 -35.04 -46.09 2.01
N THR A 991 -35.27 -45.76 3.29
CA THR A 991 -36.61 -45.47 3.83
C THR A 991 -36.89 -43.99 4.07
N LEU A 992 -35.87 -43.16 4.32
CA LEU A 992 -36.03 -41.73 4.63
C LEU A 992 -35.49 -40.78 3.55
N CYS A 993 -34.68 -41.27 2.62
CA CYS A 993 -34.02 -40.49 1.56
C CYS A 993 -34.37 -40.98 0.15
N GLY A 994 -35.23 -42.01 0.04
CA GLY A 994 -35.62 -42.66 -1.21
C GLY A 994 -36.98 -42.20 -1.75
N GLN A 995 -37.16 -40.89 -1.96
CA GLN A 995 -38.23 -40.30 -2.78
C GLN A 995 -37.70 -39.09 -3.56
#